data_AF-A0A101VXV2-F1
#
_entry.id   AF-A0A101VXV2-F1
#
_cell.length_a   1.000
_cell.length_b   1.000
_cell.length_c   1.000
_cell.angle_alpha   90.00
_cell.angle_beta   90.00
_cell.angle_gamma   90.00
#
_symmetry.space_group_name_H-M   'P 1'
#
loop_
_entity.id
_entity.type
_entity.pdbx_description
1 polymer ?
#
loop_
_entity_poly.entity_id
_entity_poly.type
_entity_poly.pdbx_seq_one_letter_code
_entity_poly.pdbx_strand_id
1 'polypeptide(L)'
;MGLPEVIRVDKTKCQHCLACIRVCPVKLCNVVEPDGISVNSELCIGCGECIRACAEKGHYARYGVDDFTDFMQDLNAGVPLGVLVAPAAAVNYHPWFPQLLTALKRIGVHNVFDVSFGAEITTYLYVKALEADVRKPIIAQPCPAVVSYIETYQSDLVPYLAPTHSPTVDAAIWLKTQPQFKNLKLAFLGPCLAKRREFHDPNTHGAVAYNVTFKSLTNYLDQQGIRLEELEPSNFDTPEAERAVGYSQPGGLTDTFKRFGIAIQKADIPRVEGPEEVYGKYLTELMEDIQCGQAPVLVDILNCSYGCNGGPAVCHSLSKYKIDSIIDKRKAAQTEKHQPRMEGDPRVIFEEFYRGLENNQTAYSRSYSDKSANRYLRSPSLVEEENIWELMHKLTPEERGINCASCGYGNCRDMMLAIYNDLNPVESCKYYLFKENEQHLQQVEAQTLEIEEQRDEIAASNEVLEQTVANRTMALRNLLNSAGQGFLSFGPDLLVREEYSNECVKIFGGQIAGARFANLIFPKDQEQQVFVESIFFEILNNQDNEVREIYLPLLPSEVIINSRYINIEYKIIKDPESDNAEVCMAILSDVTENRLLESQVEQERNLLKMVVKVIVNRTDFIQNVNDFRRFSTSGLQRILASSAKDEEKFAEIFRQLHTFKGNFSQLDMSFIVENLHQLETTMTDFKNEGGLDQGELKHLFTEIDLETWLQEDLAYLEEILGQKLLTEHDELVISKNKLIEIENRIVTLLPPSECKLLIPELRRLRYKPLAELFSSFADYVNRLAERLEKRIYPVKLTAEPIQVDPDAYKGVIKSLVHVFRNAVDHGLESVDDRVELGKEEYGEIAINISTNDRYIVISISDDGRGIDSMALRRKALVQGLLPEEQLQDASDEEILQLIFVDGFSTKENVTEVSGRGVGLAVLKNELTKLGGYSKVETVLGQGTTFYLYLPLETEEIWTVPVSDLLAPLLETARSFLSEQIGLESRPADKTAIIQPNSIELNKKTVLLGIRGAIECYFVLSVDDDVLRLMVRNYLIDDLQPDEEDEYMQDILAESANTILGNSVKHFPGLEELLVIGSPVDLTSDDALMRYKEAQIWSCQLQTSAGRFSLGLVESEGAVGGRLIDESITQEGAF
;
A
#
# COMPACT_ATOMS: atom_id res chain seq x y z
N MET A 1 33.96 -19.62 -26.46
CA MET A 1 34.50 -18.26 -26.66
C MET A 1 33.68 -17.34 -25.80
N GLY A 2 34.32 -16.52 -24.96
CA GLY A 2 33.59 -15.70 -24.00
C GLY A 2 32.73 -14.62 -24.68
N LEU A 3 31.51 -14.39 -24.20
CA LEU A 3 30.69 -13.27 -24.65
C LEU A 3 31.21 -11.96 -24.03
N PRO A 4 31.48 -10.92 -24.84
CA PRO A 4 31.87 -9.62 -24.31
C PRO A 4 30.83 -9.07 -23.32
N GLU A 5 31.35 -8.52 -22.23
CA GLU A 5 30.57 -7.84 -21.20
C GLU A 5 29.85 -6.61 -21.79
N VAL A 6 28.56 -6.46 -21.46
CA VAL A 6 27.71 -5.37 -21.95
C VAL A 6 26.90 -4.69 -20.85
N ILE A 7 26.88 -5.26 -19.64
CA ILE A 7 26.18 -4.74 -18.46
C ILE A 7 27.12 -4.89 -17.27
N ARG A 8 27.28 -3.82 -16.50
CA ARG A 8 27.98 -3.80 -15.21
C ARG A 8 27.06 -3.36 -14.08
N VAL A 9 27.47 -3.69 -12.86
CA VAL A 9 26.73 -3.38 -11.64
C VAL A 9 27.62 -2.61 -10.67
N ASP A 10 27.15 -1.45 -10.24
CA ASP A 10 27.66 -0.71 -9.09
C ASP A 10 26.96 -1.23 -7.83
N LYS A 11 27.65 -2.14 -7.12
CA LYS A 11 27.10 -2.82 -5.93
C LYS A 11 26.73 -1.85 -4.82
N THR A 12 27.43 -0.71 -4.69
CA THR A 12 27.16 0.30 -3.65
C THR A 12 25.79 0.96 -3.78
N LYS A 13 25.18 0.90 -4.97
CA LYS A 13 23.85 1.44 -5.25
C LYS A 13 22.77 0.37 -5.26
N CYS A 14 23.13 -0.91 -5.19
CA CYS A 14 22.16 -2.00 -5.25
C CYS A 14 21.36 -2.06 -3.94
N GLN A 15 20.04 -2.13 -4.04
CA GLN A 15 19.12 -2.21 -2.89
C GLN A 15 18.50 -3.62 -2.73
N HIS A 16 19.10 -4.64 -3.37
CA HIS A 16 18.62 -6.04 -3.34
C HIS A 16 17.13 -6.26 -3.66
N CYS A 17 16.49 -5.35 -4.39
CA CYS A 17 15.05 -5.38 -4.64
C CYS A 17 14.57 -6.48 -5.63
N LEU A 18 15.48 -7.31 -6.14
CA LEU A 18 15.26 -8.41 -7.10
C LEU A 18 14.58 -8.02 -8.43
N ALA A 19 14.27 -6.74 -8.67
CA ALA A 19 13.59 -6.26 -9.86
C ALA A 19 14.33 -6.63 -11.16
N CYS A 20 15.67 -6.59 -11.12
CA CYS A 20 16.51 -6.97 -12.25
C CYS A 20 16.38 -8.44 -12.65
N ILE A 21 16.19 -9.36 -11.70
CA ILE A 21 15.97 -10.80 -11.95
C ILE A 21 14.58 -11.03 -12.52
N ARG A 22 13.57 -10.31 -11.98
CA ARG A 22 12.18 -10.40 -12.40
C ARG A 22 12.00 -10.14 -13.89
N VAL A 23 12.60 -9.06 -14.40
CA VAL A 23 12.50 -8.65 -15.81
C VAL A 23 13.49 -9.34 -16.74
N CYS A 24 14.46 -10.09 -16.21
CA CYS A 24 15.48 -10.74 -17.04
C CYS A 24 14.85 -11.94 -17.78
N PRO A 25 14.94 -12.02 -19.12
CA PRO A 25 14.49 -13.19 -19.87
C PRO A 25 15.37 -14.43 -19.63
N VAL A 26 16.64 -14.22 -19.24
CA VAL A 26 17.60 -15.28 -18.91
C VAL A 26 17.99 -15.16 -17.44
N LYS A 27 17.04 -15.50 -16.56
CA LYS A 27 17.08 -15.19 -15.11
C LYS A 27 18.35 -15.66 -14.42
N LEU A 28 18.82 -16.87 -14.77
CA LEU A 28 20.01 -17.53 -14.22
C LEU A 28 21.34 -16.84 -14.59
N CYS A 29 21.33 -15.76 -15.38
CA CYS A 29 22.52 -14.93 -15.55
C CYS A 29 22.75 -13.97 -14.38
N ASN A 30 21.80 -13.82 -13.46
CA ASN A 30 21.94 -12.97 -12.27
C ASN A 30 22.43 -13.81 -11.10
N VAL A 31 23.37 -13.27 -10.34
CA VAL A 31 23.92 -13.89 -9.14
C VAL A 31 23.60 -12.97 -7.96
N VAL A 32 22.88 -13.50 -6.98
CA VAL A 32 22.55 -12.78 -5.74
C VAL A 32 23.67 -13.00 -4.73
N GLU A 33 24.36 -11.91 -4.40
CA GLU A 33 25.46 -11.88 -3.45
C GLU A 33 25.07 -11.01 -2.24
N PRO A 34 25.73 -11.15 -1.08
CA PRO A 34 25.41 -10.35 0.12
C PRO A 34 25.48 -8.84 -0.13
N ASP A 35 26.37 -8.39 -1.03
CA ASP A 35 26.64 -6.98 -1.32
C ASP A 35 25.97 -6.46 -2.60
N GLY A 36 25.24 -7.30 -3.36
CA GLY A 36 24.47 -6.86 -4.51
C GLY A 36 24.07 -8.00 -5.45
N ILE A 37 23.49 -7.65 -6.60
CA ILE A 37 23.09 -8.63 -7.62
C ILE A 37 23.94 -8.43 -8.88
N SER A 38 24.95 -9.27 -9.07
CA SER A 38 25.85 -9.23 -10.22
C SER A 38 25.27 -9.93 -11.46
N VAL A 39 25.95 -9.78 -12.60
CA VAL A 39 25.53 -10.34 -13.91
C VAL A 39 26.67 -11.15 -14.50
N ASN A 40 26.39 -12.41 -14.80
CA ASN A 40 27.28 -13.26 -15.56
C ASN A 40 27.18 -12.94 -17.06
N SER A 41 28.26 -12.39 -17.61
CA SER A 41 28.32 -11.97 -19.02
C SER A 41 28.22 -13.13 -20.02
N GLU A 42 28.62 -14.35 -19.64
CA GLU A 42 28.57 -15.53 -20.52
C GLU A 42 27.15 -16.08 -20.71
N LEU A 43 26.26 -15.79 -19.76
CA LEU A 43 24.86 -16.20 -19.78
C LEU A 43 23.93 -15.05 -20.20
N CYS A 44 24.25 -13.82 -19.80
CA CYS A 44 23.45 -12.66 -20.18
C CYS A 44 23.34 -12.56 -21.70
N ILE A 45 22.18 -12.16 -22.24
CA ILE A 45 21.97 -11.92 -23.69
C ILE A 45 22.16 -10.45 -24.09
N GLY A 46 22.41 -9.56 -23.13
CA GLY A 46 22.66 -8.13 -23.40
C GLY A 46 21.43 -7.30 -23.78
N CYS A 47 20.21 -7.77 -23.46
CA CYS A 47 18.96 -7.08 -23.80
C CYS A 47 18.78 -5.73 -23.06
N GLY A 48 19.36 -5.59 -21.87
CA GLY A 48 19.36 -4.34 -21.10
C GLY A 48 18.10 -4.05 -20.29
N GLU A 49 17.10 -4.94 -20.25
CA GLU A 49 15.87 -4.72 -19.44
C GLU A 49 16.17 -4.55 -17.95
N CYS A 50 17.19 -5.23 -17.43
CA CYS A 50 17.61 -5.05 -16.04
C CYS A 50 18.16 -3.65 -15.74
N ILE A 51 18.69 -2.93 -16.73
CA ILE A 51 19.12 -1.52 -16.58
C ILE A 51 17.89 -0.62 -16.45
N ARG A 52 16.89 -0.82 -17.32
CA ARG A 52 15.63 -0.07 -17.28
C ARG A 52 14.92 -0.26 -15.93
N ALA A 53 14.70 -1.50 -15.51
CA ALA A 53 14.06 -1.79 -14.22
C ALA A 53 14.84 -1.22 -13.03
N CYS A 54 16.17 -1.21 -13.09
CA CYS A 54 17.01 -0.62 -12.04
C CYS A 54 16.91 0.91 -11.99
N ALA A 55 16.75 1.57 -13.14
CA ALA A 55 16.53 3.01 -13.25
C ALA A 55 15.13 3.41 -12.78
N GLU A 56 14.09 2.66 -13.15
CA GLU A 56 12.70 2.88 -12.71
C GLU A 56 12.53 2.80 -11.19
N LYS A 57 13.33 1.95 -10.54
CA LYS A 57 13.38 1.84 -9.07
C LYS A 57 14.27 2.91 -8.40
N GLY A 58 14.90 3.81 -9.17
CA GLY A 58 15.56 5.01 -8.66
C GLY A 58 17.02 4.86 -8.21
N HIS A 59 17.57 3.64 -8.16
CA HIS A 59 18.92 3.41 -7.64
C HIS A 59 20.04 3.39 -8.70
N TYR A 60 19.72 3.15 -9.99
CA TYR A 60 20.70 3.22 -11.10
C TYR A 60 21.97 2.36 -10.90
N ALA A 61 21.89 1.27 -10.14
CA ALA A 61 23.01 0.38 -9.87
C ALA A 61 23.51 -0.35 -11.13
N ARG A 62 22.66 -0.60 -12.13
CA ARG A 62 23.04 -1.27 -13.38
C ARG A 62 23.23 -0.27 -14.51
N TYR A 63 24.32 -0.42 -15.25
CA TYR A 63 24.63 0.43 -16.40
C TYR A 63 25.24 -0.36 -17.56
N GLY A 64 25.08 0.16 -18.77
CA GLY A 64 25.57 -0.46 -19.99
C GLY A 64 27.05 -0.20 -20.22
N VAL A 65 27.73 -1.18 -20.82
CA VAL A 65 29.12 -1.08 -21.26
C VAL A 65 29.15 -1.00 -22.79
N ASP A 66 29.82 0.02 -23.30
CA ASP A 66 30.07 0.22 -24.72
C ASP A 66 31.55 0.56 -24.96
N ASP A 67 31.95 0.76 -26.22
CA ASP A 67 33.34 1.00 -26.62
C ASP A 67 33.64 2.50 -26.79
N PHE A 68 32.87 3.38 -26.16
CA PHE A 68 33.00 4.83 -26.32
C PHE A 68 34.38 5.35 -25.93
N THR A 69 34.98 4.80 -24.86
CA THR A 69 36.30 5.21 -24.39
C THR A 69 37.39 4.91 -25.42
N ASP A 70 37.40 3.68 -25.95
CA ASP A 70 38.36 3.24 -26.97
C ASP A 70 38.16 4.00 -28.29
N PHE A 71 36.91 4.25 -28.66
CA PHE A 71 36.55 5.09 -29.81
C PHE A 71 37.14 6.50 -29.68
N MET A 72 36.95 7.16 -28.53
CA MET A 72 37.47 8.51 -28.29
C MET A 72 39.00 8.54 -28.24
N GLN A 73 39.63 7.50 -27.70
CA GLN A 73 41.09 7.38 -27.70
C GLN A 73 41.67 7.37 -29.11
N ASP A 74 41.12 6.54 -30.00
CA ASP A 74 41.56 6.45 -31.40
C ASP A 74 41.22 7.73 -32.19
N LEU A 75 40.07 8.35 -31.90
CA LEU A 75 39.66 9.62 -32.49
C LEU A 75 40.66 10.74 -32.15
N ASN A 76 41.04 10.83 -30.87
CA ASN A 76 42.04 11.79 -30.40
C ASN A 76 43.46 11.49 -30.91
N ALA A 77 43.77 10.22 -31.19
CA ALA A 77 45.01 9.81 -31.82
C ALA A 77 45.07 10.10 -33.34
N GLY A 78 44.00 10.65 -33.92
CA GLY A 78 43.92 10.98 -35.34
C GLY A 78 43.72 9.78 -36.26
N VAL A 79 43.23 8.66 -35.73
CA VAL A 79 42.87 7.49 -36.55
C VAL A 79 41.67 7.87 -37.44
N PRO A 80 41.71 7.60 -38.76
CA PRO A 80 40.63 7.96 -39.65
C PRO A 80 39.39 7.08 -39.38
N LEU A 81 38.38 7.68 -38.77
CA LEU A 81 37.18 7.01 -38.25
C LEU A 81 35.91 7.45 -39.00
N GLY A 82 35.09 6.46 -39.36
CA GLY A 82 33.73 6.67 -39.86
C GLY A 82 32.68 6.17 -38.87
N VAL A 83 31.52 6.83 -38.79
CA VAL A 83 30.42 6.47 -37.89
C VAL A 83 29.19 6.03 -38.69
N LEU A 84 28.73 4.81 -38.43
CA LEU A 84 27.48 4.21 -38.91
C LEU A 84 26.35 4.55 -37.94
N VAL A 85 25.44 5.43 -38.34
CA VAL A 85 24.35 5.92 -37.48
C VAL A 85 23.10 5.06 -37.65
N ALA A 86 22.59 4.52 -36.54
CA ALA A 86 21.37 3.71 -36.53
C ALA A 86 20.12 4.52 -36.95
N PRO A 87 19.10 3.90 -37.58
CA PRO A 87 17.88 4.61 -37.97
C PRO A 87 17.13 5.24 -36.79
N ALA A 88 17.23 4.61 -35.61
CA ALA A 88 16.64 5.09 -34.35
C ALA A 88 17.17 6.44 -33.87
N ALA A 89 18.32 6.92 -34.41
CA ALA A 89 18.85 8.23 -34.08
C ALA A 89 17.91 9.37 -34.46
N ALA A 90 17.07 9.18 -35.49
CA ALA A 90 16.07 10.18 -35.89
C ALA A 90 15.00 10.42 -34.82
N VAL A 91 14.68 9.41 -34.01
CA VAL A 91 13.77 9.53 -32.88
C VAL A 91 14.52 10.08 -31.66
N ASN A 92 15.70 9.53 -31.38
CA ASN A 92 16.47 9.89 -30.19
C ASN A 92 16.91 11.35 -30.17
N TYR A 93 17.28 11.91 -31.32
CA TYR A 93 17.74 13.28 -31.45
C TYR A 93 16.72 14.18 -32.16
N HIS A 94 15.43 13.84 -32.15
CA HIS A 94 14.40 14.68 -32.75
C HIS A 94 14.27 16.03 -32.02
N PRO A 95 14.15 17.17 -32.73
CA PRO A 95 14.16 17.36 -34.18
C PRO A 95 15.55 17.57 -34.80
N TRP A 96 16.62 17.58 -34.00
CA TRP A 96 18.00 17.93 -34.38
C TRP A 96 18.83 16.78 -34.98
N PHE A 97 18.19 15.79 -35.62
CA PHE A 97 18.91 14.65 -36.20
C PHE A 97 19.93 15.05 -37.28
N PRO A 98 19.65 15.96 -38.23
CA PRO A 98 20.66 16.43 -39.18
C PRO A 98 21.85 17.15 -38.51
N GLN A 99 21.62 17.83 -37.38
CA GLN A 99 22.65 18.53 -36.61
C GLN A 99 23.57 17.58 -35.86
N LEU A 100 23.07 16.40 -35.47
CA LEU A 100 23.90 15.33 -34.91
C LEU A 100 25.05 14.95 -35.86
N LEU A 101 24.79 14.91 -37.17
CA LEU A 101 25.81 14.54 -38.16
C LEU A 101 26.93 15.60 -38.20
N THR A 102 26.57 16.87 -38.03
CA THR A 102 27.51 17.99 -37.91
C THR A 102 28.29 17.92 -36.60
N ALA A 103 27.64 17.54 -35.49
CA ALA A 103 28.28 17.35 -34.20
C ALA A 103 29.35 16.25 -34.26
N LEU A 104 29.05 15.12 -34.91
CA LEU A 104 30.02 14.04 -35.13
C LEU A 104 31.25 14.52 -35.91
N LYS A 105 31.05 15.27 -37.00
CA LYS A 105 32.15 15.86 -37.76
C LYS A 105 32.96 16.86 -36.92
N ARG A 106 32.28 17.65 -36.08
CA ARG A 106 32.92 18.63 -35.18
C ARG A 106 33.81 17.98 -34.11
N ILE A 107 33.47 16.79 -33.62
CA ILE A 107 34.29 16.06 -32.65
C ILE A 107 35.46 15.29 -33.29
N GLY A 108 35.61 15.32 -34.62
CA GLY A 108 36.75 14.74 -35.35
C GLY A 108 36.42 13.51 -36.20
N VAL A 109 35.15 13.10 -36.31
CA VAL A 109 34.75 11.99 -37.18
C VAL A 109 34.90 12.39 -38.64
N HIS A 110 35.57 11.55 -39.44
CA HIS A 110 35.89 11.87 -40.83
C HIS A 110 34.65 11.72 -41.73
N ASN A 111 33.87 10.65 -41.53
CA ASN A 111 32.69 10.36 -42.33
C ASN A 111 31.54 9.81 -41.48
N VAL A 112 30.32 10.14 -41.88
CA VAL A 112 29.09 9.70 -41.23
C VAL A 112 28.19 9.01 -42.25
N PHE A 113 27.71 7.82 -41.91
CA PHE A 113 27.04 6.89 -42.81
C PHE A 113 25.67 6.46 -42.26
N ASP A 114 24.70 6.22 -43.15
CA ASP A 114 23.35 5.79 -42.78
C ASP A 114 23.23 4.26 -42.75
N VAL A 115 22.96 3.67 -41.59
CA VAL A 115 22.74 2.22 -41.46
C VAL A 115 21.46 1.78 -42.18
N SER A 116 20.50 2.69 -42.39
CA SER A 116 19.29 2.40 -43.16
C SER A 116 19.61 1.89 -44.57
N PHE A 117 20.71 2.37 -45.17
CA PHE A 117 21.17 1.87 -46.47
C PHE A 117 21.60 0.41 -46.40
N GLY A 118 22.30 0.03 -45.33
CA GLY A 118 22.63 -1.36 -45.04
C GLY A 118 21.40 -2.25 -44.89
N ALA A 119 20.30 -1.71 -44.35
CA ALA A 119 19.06 -2.47 -44.23
C ALA A 119 18.41 -2.79 -45.59
N GLU A 120 18.62 -1.95 -46.63
CA GLU A 120 18.21 -2.28 -48.00
C GLU A 120 19.03 -3.45 -48.56
N ILE A 121 20.35 -3.44 -48.31
CA ILE A 121 21.27 -4.52 -48.67
C ILE A 121 20.84 -5.83 -47.98
N THR A 122 20.67 -5.81 -46.65
CA THR A 122 20.28 -7.00 -45.88
C THR A 122 18.95 -7.56 -46.33
N THR A 123 17.95 -6.71 -46.61
CA THR A 123 16.64 -7.17 -47.09
C THR A 123 16.76 -7.87 -48.44
N TYR A 124 17.55 -7.32 -49.36
CA TYR A 124 17.84 -7.97 -50.64
C TYR A 124 18.55 -9.32 -50.45
N LEU A 125 19.50 -9.41 -49.52
CA LEU A 125 20.18 -10.66 -49.19
C LEU A 125 19.23 -11.71 -48.60
N TYR A 126 18.23 -11.31 -47.80
CA TYR A 126 17.17 -12.23 -47.36
C TYR A 126 16.33 -12.74 -48.53
N VAL A 127 15.98 -11.90 -49.51
CA VAL A 127 15.29 -12.34 -50.73
C VAL A 127 16.12 -13.39 -51.46
N LYS A 128 17.43 -13.16 -51.61
CA LYS A 128 18.35 -14.10 -52.24
C LYS A 128 18.49 -15.41 -51.47
N ALA A 129 18.50 -15.35 -50.14
CA ALA A 129 18.51 -16.54 -49.29
C ALA A 129 17.22 -17.36 -49.47
N LEU A 130 16.05 -16.71 -49.56
CA LEU A 130 14.76 -17.37 -49.83
C LEU A 130 14.69 -18.04 -51.21
N GLU A 131 15.35 -17.46 -52.22
CA GLU A 131 15.52 -18.06 -53.54
C GLU A 131 16.48 -19.26 -53.51
N ALA A 132 17.45 -19.26 -52.60
CA ALA A 132 18.56 -20.21 -52.54
C ALA A 132 18.32 -21.39 -51.57
N ASP A 133 17.19 -22.10 -51.68
CA ASP A 133 16.85 -23.35 -50.95
C ASP A 133 17.39 -23.52 -49.51
N VAL A 134 17.49 -22.42 -48.75
CA VAL A 134 17.94 -22.44 -47.35
C VAL A 134 16.81 -22.96 -46.46
N ARG A 135 17.16 -23.45 -45.27
CA ARG A 135 16.18 -23.95 -44.30
C ARG A 135 15.18 -22.84 -43.96
N LYS A 136 13.89 -23.16 -44.09
CA LYS A 136 12.76 -22.28 -43.74
C LYS A 136 12.21 -22.70 -42.38
N PRO A 137 11.78 -21.76 -41.52
CA PRO A 137 11.74 -20.30 -41.70
C PRO A 137 13.13 -19.67 -41.65
N ILE A 138 13.31 -18.53 -42.33
CA ILE A 138 14.50 -17.68 -42.13
C ILE A 138 14.21 -16.71 -40.98
N ILE A 139 14.95 -16.81 -39.88
CA ILE A 139 14.83 -15.86 -38.76
C ILE A 139 15.72 -14.66 -39.08
N ALA A 140 15.13 -13.47 -39.28
CA ALA A 140 15.88 -12.24 -39.53
C ALA A 140 16.69 -11.83 -38.29
N GLN A 141 17.94 -11.39 -38.48
CA GLN A 141 18.88 -11.14 -37.37
C GLN A 141 19.39 -9.69 -37.27
N PRO A 142 18.53 -8.66 -37.27
CA PRO A 142 18.99 -7.32 -36.93
C PRO A 142 19.31 -7.17 -35.43
N CYS A 143 18.77 -8.07 -34.58
CA CYS A 143 18.82 -8.00 -33.12
C CYS A 143 19.86 -8.96 -32.50
N PRO A 144 21.02 -8.47 -32.01
CA PRO A 144 22.06 -9.33 -31.44
C PRO A 144 21.69 -10.02 -30.12
N ALA A 145 20.69 -9.50 -29.39
CA ALA A 145 20.19 -10.16 -28.18
C ALA A 145 19.45 -11.47 -28.52
N VAL A 146 18.65 -11.46 -29.60
CA VAL A 146 17.98 -12.66 -30.13
C VAL A 146 19.01 -13.67 -30.63
N VAL A 147 20.03 -13.22 -31.39
CA VAL A 147 21.14 -14.07 -31.82
C VAL A 147 21.84 -14.70 -30.62
N SER A 148 22.20 -13.90 -29.60
CA SER A 148 22.87 -14.39 -28.40
C SER A 148 22.03 -15.43 -27.66
N TYR A 149 20.71 -15.24 -27.61
CA TYR A 149 19.78 -16.19 -27.03
C TYR A 149 19.76 -17.51 -27.81
N ILE A 150 19.59 -17.46 -29.14
CA ILE A 150 19.58 -18.65 -29.99
C ILE A 150 20.91 -19.40 -29.90
N GLU A 151 22.05 -18.70 -29.98
CA GLU A 151 23.36 -19.34 -29.87
C GLU A 151 23.61 -20.01 -28.50
N THR A 152 23.03 -19.48 -27.41
CA THR A 152 23.35 -19.93 -26.03
C THR A 152 22.29 -20.84 -25.42
N TYR A 153 21.00 -20.59 -25.69
CA TYR A 153 19.87 -21.23 -25.02
C TYR A 153 19.03 -22.11 -25.94
N GLN A 154 19.07 -21.86 -27.25
CA GLN A 154 18.26 -22.60 -28.22
C GLN A 154 19.04 -22.88 -29.51
N SER A 155 20.17 -23.58 -29.38
CA SER A 155 21.12 -23.76 -30.48
C SER A 155 20.56 -24.56 -31.66
N ASP A 156 19.48 -25.31 -31.46
CA ASP A 156 18.74 -25.99 -32.55
C ASP A 156 18.16 -25.02 -33.58
N LEU A 157 17.93 -23.76 -33.21
CA LEU A 157 17.48 -22.70 -34.13
C LEU A 157 18.63 -22.02 -34.90
N VAL A 158 19.90 -22.29 -34.56
CA VAL A 158 21.07 -21.71 -35.26
C VAL A 158 21.01 -21.90 -36.79
N PRO A 159 20.64 -23.08 -37.33
CA PRO A 159 20.54 -23.29 -38.78
C PRO A 159 19.44 -22.48 -39.48
N TYR A 160 18.52 -21.88 -38.73
CA TYR A 160 17.40 -21.07 -39.23
C TYR A 160 17.69 -19.56 -39.15
N LEU A 161 18.78 -19.17 -38.47
CA LEU A 161 19.28 -17.80 -38.50
C LEU A 161 19.64 -17.41 -39.95
N ALA A 162 19.23 -16.23 -40.37
CA ALA A 162 19.51 -15.76 -41.72
C ALA A 162 21.02 -15.78 -42.03
N PRO A 163 21.48 -16.43 -43.13
CA PRO A 163 22.90 -16.66 -43.43
C PRO A 163 23.62 -15.41 -43.97
N THR A 164 23.19 -14.23 -43.52
CA THR A 164 23.71 -12.91 -43.86
C THR A 164 23.96 -12.11 -42.58
N HIS A 165 24.73 -11.02 -42.65
CA HIS A 165 24.94 -10.18 -41.48
C HIS A 165 23.75 -9.24 -41.20
N SER A 166 23.88 -8.43 -40.14
CA SER A 166 22.91 -7.39 -39.84
C SER A 166 23.14 -6.14 -40.72
N PRO A 167 22.15 -5.23 -40.82
CA PRO A 167 22.26 -3.99 -41.58
C PRO A 167 23.53 -3.18 -41.35
N THR A 168 24.00 -3.15 -40.10
CA THR A 168 25.21 -2.40 -39.73
C THR A 168 26.46 -3.02 -40.36
N VAL A 169 26.57 -4.35 -40.29
CA VAL A 169 27.73 -5.07 -40.79
C VAL A 169 27.71 -5.14 -42.33
N ASP A 170 26.54 -5.33 -42.93
CA ASP A 170 26.39 -5.28 -44.40
C ASP A 170 26.75 -3.91 -44.97
N ALA A 171 26.33 -2.81 -44.31
CA ALA A 171 26.77 -1.46 -44.67
C ALA A 171 28.30 -1.32 -44.53
N ALA A 172 28.89 -1.84 -43.45
CA ALA A 172 30.33 -1.79 -43.23
C ALA A 172 31.10 -2.55 -44.32
N ILE A 173 30.68 -3.77 -44.67
CA ILE A 173 31.28 -4.58 -45.74
C ILE A 173 31.20 -3.81 -47.06
N TRP A 174 30.03 -3.26 -47.38
CA TRP A 174 29.86 -2.46 -48.59
C TRP A 174 30.79 -1.25 -48.62
N LEU A 175 30.87 -0.47 -47.53
CA LEU A 175 31.79 0.67 -47.42
C LEU A 175 33.25 0.25 -47.65
N LYS A 176 33.65 -0.93 -47.16
CA LYS A 176 35.00 -1.45 -47.35
C LYS A 176 35.33 -1.82 -48.79
N THR A 177 34.31 -2.06 -49.63
CA THR A 177 34.51 -2.22 -51.08
C THR A 177 34.75 -0.90 -51.81
N GLN A 178 34.35 0.23 -51.23
CA GLN A 178 34.51 1.54 -51.84
C GLN A 178 35.95 2.06 -51.65
N PRO A 179 36.66 2.46 -52.73
CA PRO A 179 38.06 2.90 -52.64
C PRO A 179 38.30 4.02 -51.63
N GLN A 180 37.35 4.94 -51.49
CA GLN A 180 37.45 6.09 -50.59
C GLN A 180 37.31 5.74 -49.09
N PHE A 181 36.66 4.61 -48.75
CA PHE A 181 36.30 4.27 -47.37
C PHE A 181 36.98 3.00 -46.86
N LYS A 182 37.67 2.26 -47.74
CA LYS A 182 38.34 0.98 -47.45
C LYS A 182 39.17 0.97 -46.15
N ASN A 183 39.91 2.05 -45.89
CA ASN A 183 40.85 2.13 -44.76
C ASN A 183 40.26 2.77 -43.49
N LEU A 184 38.99 3.21 -43.50
CA LEU A 184 38.36 3.80 -42.32
C LEU A 184 38.14 2.74 -41.24
N LYS A 185 38.50 3.01 -39.99
CA LYS A 185 37.91 2.26 -38.87
C LYS A 185 36.46 2.70 -38.72
N LEU A 186 35.55 1.75 -38.49
CA LEU A 186 34.11 2.04 -38.43
C LEU A 186 33.60 1.87 -37.00
N ALA A 187 32.86 2.86 -36.51
CA ALA A 187 32.12 2.79 -35.26
C ALA A 187 30.62 2.78 -35.57
N PHE A 188 29.83 2.07 -34.77
CA PHE A 188 28.38 2.14 -34.83
C PHE A 188 27.87 3.07 -33.73
N LEU A 189 26.92 3.94 -34.05
CA LEU A 189 26.21 4.80 -33.11
C LEU A 189 24.74 4.36 -33.03
N GLY A 190 24.32 3.82 -31.88
CA GLY A 190 22.97 3.28 -31.76
C GLY A 190 22.42 3.08 -30.34
N PRO A 191 21.22 2.51 -30.23
CA PRO A 191 20.52 2.35 -28.95
C PRO A 191 20.80 1.00 -28.25
N CYS A 192 21.60 0.11 -28.86
CA CYS A 192 21.73 -1.28 -28.45
C CYS A 192 23.10 -1.58 -27.83
N LEU A 193 23.11 -2.16 -26.63
CA LEU A 193 24.32 -2.63 -25.97
C LEU A 193 24.83 -3.96 -26.56
N ALA A 194 23.90 -4.86 -26.92
CA ALA A 194 24.25 -6.16 -27.49
C ALA A 194 24.99 -6.09 -28.84
N LYS A 195 24.92 -4.95 -29.56
CA LYS A 195 25.69 -4.72 -30.80
C LYS A 195 27.20 -4.86 -30.59
N ARG A 196 27.70 -4.53 -29.41
CA ARG A 196 29.08 -4.81 -28.99
C ARG A 196 29.47 -6.27 -29.22
N ARG A 197 28.60 -7.22 -28.87
CA ARG A 197 28.86 -8.65 -29.03
C ARG A 197 28.86 -9.10 -30.48
N GLU A 198 28.02 -8.50 -31.31
CA GLU A 198 28.04 -8.75 -32.74
C GLU A 198 29.38 -8.30 -33.36
N PHE A 199 29.89 -7.13 -33.01
CA PHE A 199 31.11 -6.61 -33.62
C PHE A 199 32.38 -7.32 -33.16
N HIS A 200 32.35 -7.87 -31.94
CA HIS A 200 33.43 -8.72 -31.42
C HIS A 200 33.29 -10.20 -31.81
N ASP A 201 32.22 -10.59 -32.51
CA ASP A 201 32.06 -11.94 -33.03
C ASP A 201 33.08 -12.18 -34.17
N PRO A 202 33.95 -13.21 -34.08
CA PRO A 202 34.91 -13.52 -35.14
C PRO A 202 34.29 -13.72 -36.51
N ASN A 203 33.03 -14.18 -36.59
CA ASN A 203 32.30 -14.39 -37.84
C ASN A 203 31.95 -13.09 -38.57
N THR A 204 32.12 -11.93 -37.94
CA THR A 204 31.94 -10.61 -38.59
C THR A 204 33.25 -10.03 -39.13
N HIS A 205 34.38 -10.73 -38.95
CA HIS A 205 35.70 -10.35 -39.44
C HIS A 205 36.16 -8.93 -39.01
N GLY A 206 35.62 -8.40 -37.92
CA GLY A 206 35.94 -7.07 -37.41
C GLY A 206 35.53 -5.93 -38.36
N ALA A 207 34.46 -6.11 -39.15
CA ALA A 207 33.97 -5.10 -40.08
C ALA A 207 33.62 -3.75 -39.40
N VAL A 208 33.16 -3.81 -38.14
CA VAL A 208 32.90 -2.67 -37.26
C VAL A 208 33.78 -2.82 -36.03
N ALA A 209 34.47 -1.76 -35.63
CA ALA A 209 35.47 -1.79 -34.57
C ALA A 209 34.92 -1.36 -33.20
N TYR A 210 33.89 -0.51 -33.16
CA TYR A 210 33.37 0.07 -31.91
C TYR A 210 31.85 0.08 -31.88
N ASN A 211 31.26 -0.28 -30.74
CA ASN A 211 29.87 0.02 -30.41
C ASN A 211 29.80 1.27 -29.53
N VAL A 212 29.22 2.36 -30.03
CA VAL A 212 28.98 3.59 -29.28
C VAL A 212 27.49 3.76 -29.06
N THR A 213 27.07 3.98 -27.81
CA THR A 213 25.66 4.20 -27.52
C THR A 213 25.24 5.66 -27.61
N PHE A 214 23.95 5.91 -27.89
CA PHE A 214 23.40 7.27 -27.82
C PHE A 214 23.61 7.88 -26.43
N LYS A 215 23.45 7.10 -25.36
CA LYS A 215 23.67 7.55 -23.99
C LYS A 215 25.10 8.06 -23.75
N SER A 216 26.11 7.30 -24.15
CA SER A 216 27.51 7.73 -23.99
C SER A 216 27.85 8.96 -24.82
N LEU A 217 27.39 9.03 -26.06
CA LEU A 217 27.61 10.20 -26.91
C LEU A 217 26.91 11.45 -26.36
N THR A 218 25.65 11.35 -25.96
CA THR A 218 24.89 12.48 -25.40
C THR A 218 25.57 13.01 -24.15
N ASN A 219 25.96 12.14 -23.22
CA ASN A 219 26.70 12.53 -22.02
C ASN A 219 27.99 13.29 -22.37
N TYR A 220 28.72 12.87 -23.41
CA TYR A 220 29.92 13.55 -23.86
C TYR A 220 29.62 14.92 -24.50
N LEU A 221 28.61 15.01 -25.37
CA LEU A 221 28.22 16.29 -25.98
C LEU A 221 27.82 17.30 -24.91
N ASP A 222 27.08 16.86 -23.89
CA ASP A 222 26.69 17.69 -22.73
C ASP A 222 27.91 18.16 -21.94
N GLN A 223 28.87 17.26 -21.66
CA GLN A 223 30.13 17.61 -20.98
C GLN A 223 31.00 18.59 -21.77
N GLN A 224 30.99 18.51 -23.10
CA GLN A 224 31.70 19.45 -23.98
C GLN A 224 30.92 20.74 -24.24
N GLY A 225 29.69 20.87 -23.73
CA GLY A 225 28.81 22.00 -23.99
C GLY A 225 28.41 22.15 -25.45
N ILE A 226 28.38 21.06 -26.23
CA ILE A 226 27.97 21.07 -27.64
C ILE A 226 26.45 20.96 -27.71
N ARG A 227 25.79 22.09 -28.02
CA ARG A 227 24.35 22.17 -28.21
C ARG A 227 23.99 21.86 -29.66
N LEU A 228 23.17 20.82 -29.89
CA LEU A 228 22.80 20.40 -31.24
C LEU A 228 21.94 21.45 -31.95
N GLU A 229 21.12 22.20 -31.22
CA GLU A 229 20.26 23.24 -31.77
C GLU A 229 21.02 24.42 -32.41
N GLU A 230 22.30 24.61 -32.04
CA GLU A 230 23.16 25.70 -32.53
C GLU A 230 23.97 25.31 -33.78
N LEU A 231 23.92 24.05 -34.19
CA LEU A 231 24.70 23.56 -35.33
C LEU A 231 23.89 23.65 -36.62
N GLU A 232 24.60 23.87 -37.73
CA GLU A 232 24.00 23.76 -39.06
C GLU A 232 23.67 22.28 -39.37
N PRO A 233 22.54 21.99 -40.04
CA PRO A 233 22.20 20.64 -40.46
C PRO A 233 23.16 20.15 -41.54
N SER A 234 23.52 18.86 -41.51
CA SER A 234 24.28 18.22 -42.60
C SER A 234 23.64 16.90 -43.04
N ASN A 235 24.15 16.34 -44.14
CA ASN A 235 23.70 15.08 -44.72
C ASN A 235 24.76 13.99 -44.53
N PHE A 236 24.35 12.74 -44.75
CA PHE A 236 25.25 11.59 -44.78
C PHE A 236 26.25 11.66 -45.93
N ASP A 237 27.41 11.02 -45.76
CA ASP A 237 28.46 10.94 -46.77
C ASP A 237 28.25 9.78 -47.78
N THR A 238 27.12 9.07 -47.66
CA THR A 238 26.64 8.00 -48.56
C THR A 238 25.21 8.27 -49.01
N PRO A 239 24.73 7.58 -50.07
CA PRO A 239 23.30 7.57 -50.40
C PRO A 239 22.44 7.20 -49.18
N GLU A 240 21.33 7.92 -49.04
CA GLU A 240 20.31 7.64 -48.01
C GLU A 240 19.37 6.54 -48.48
N ALA A 241 18.82 5.76 -47.55
CA ALA A 241 17.83 4.75 -47.88
C ALA A 241 16.47 5.38 -48.22
N GLU A 242 15.73 4.73 -49.12
CA GLU A 242 14.38 5.15 -49.50
C GLU A 242 13.37 4.71 -48.42
N ARG A 243 13.23 3.40 -48.20
CA ARG A 243 12.17 2.82 -47.35
C ARG A 243 12.69 2.22 -46.05
N ALA A 244 13.94 1.76 -46.06
CA ALA A 244 14.56 1.13 -44.89
C ALA A 244 14.90 2.12 -43.75
N VAL A 245 14.58 3.41 -43.89
CA VAL A 245 14.62 4.36 -42.76
C VAL A 245 13.65 4.00 -41.64
N GLY A 246 12.63 3.17 -41.93
CA GLY A 246 11.70 2.62 -40.94
C GLY A 246 12.15 1.32 -40.28
N TYR A 247 13.35 0.81 -40.58
CA TYR A 247 13.81 -0.51 -40.11
C TYR A 247 14.02 -0.60 -38.59
N SER A 248 14.06 0.53 -37.88
CA SER A 248 14.08 0.55 -36.42
C SER A 248 12.71 0.26 -35.79
N GLN A 249 11.62 0.32 -36.56
CA GLN A 249 10.27 -0.01 -36.09
C GLN A 249 9.89 -1.46 -36.39
N PRO A 250 8.99 -2.03 -35.58
CA PRO A 250 8.38 -3.33 -35.85
C PRO A 250 7.70 -3.35 -37.23
N GLY A 251 8.00 -4.35 -38.05
CA GLY A 251 7.45 -4.44 -39.41
C GLY A 251 8.12 -3.55 -40.45
N GLY A 252 9.16 -2.79 -40.07
CA GLY A 252 10.00 -2.06 -41.01
C GLY A 252 10.67 -2.98 -42.04
N LEU A 253 10.98 -4.21 -41.65
CA LEU A 253 11.45 -5.26 -42.57
C LEU A 253 10.38 -5.61 -43.60
N THR A 254 9.17 -5.96 -43.16
CA THR A 254 8.05 -6.32 -44.06
C THR A 254 7.77 -5.21 -45.08
N ASP A 255 7.82 -3.95 -44.66
CA ASP A 255 7.58 -2.82 -45.54
C ASP A 255 8.70 -2.59 -46.56
N THR A 256 9.95 -2.90 -46.19
CA THR A 256 11.08 -2.87 -47.10
C THR A 256 11.00 -4.01 -48.13
N PHE A 257 10.53 -5.19 -47.72
CA PHE A 257 10.30 -6.33 -48.60
C PHE A 257 9.33 -6.05 -49.76
N LYS A 258 8.27 -5.26 -49.51
CA LYS A 258 7.31 -4.84 -50.56
C LYS A 258 7.97 -4.15 -51.75
N ARG A 259 9.18 -3.59 -51.57
CA ARG A 259 9.97 -2.95 -52.65
C ARG A 259 10.41 -3.94 -53.72
N PHE A 260 10.69 -5.19 -53.35
CA PHE A 260 11.16 -6.23 -54.27
C PHE A 260 10.02 -6.94 -55.01
N GLY A 261 8.78 -6.44 -54.91
CA GLY A 261 7.63 -6.98 -55.63
C GLY A 261 7.14 -8.34 -55.12
N ILE A 262 7.59 -8.76 -53.94
CA ILE A 262 7.19 -10.03 -53.33
C ILE A 262 5.85 -9.84 -52.63
N ALA A 263 4.83 -10.58 -53.06
CA ALA A 263 3.53 -10.61 -52.41
C ALA A 263 3.65 -11.40 -51.11
N ILE A 264 3.41 -10.74 -49.98
CA ILE A 264 3.60 -11.28 -48.63
C ILE A 264 2.26 -11.22 -47.91
N GLN A 265 1.75 -12.37 -47.46
CA GLN A 265 0.67 -12.42 -46.50
C GLN A 265 1.20 -12.11 -45.10
N LYS A 266 0.33 -11.60 -44.23
CA LYS A 266 0.73 -11.29 -42.85
C LYS A 266 1.27 -12.51 -42.10
N ALA A 267 0.81 -13.72 -42.44
CA ALA A 267 1.27 -14.98 -41.86
C ALA A 267 2.65 -15.42 -42.37
N ASP A 268 3.07 -14.97 -43.55
CA ASP A 268 4.37 -15.36 -44.12
C ASP A 268 5.54 -14.69 -43.40
N ILE A 269 5.29 -13.51 -42.80
CA ILE A 269 6.24 -12.72 -42.02
C ILE A 269 5.62 -12.27 -40.69
N PRO A 270 5.56 -13.15 -39.68
CA PRO A 270 5.16 -12.75 -38.34
C PRO A 270 6.11 -11.69 -37.80
N ARG A 271 5.51 -10.72 -37.10
CA ARG A 271 6.21 -9.62 -36.42
C ARG A 271 6.15 -9.90 -34.94
N VAL A 272 7.32 -10.06 -34.32
CA VAL A 272 7.43 -10.46 -32.92
C VAL A 272 8.33 -9.45 -32.23
N GLU A 273 7.81 -8.83 -31.17
CA GLU A 273 8.55 -7.82 -30.42
C GLU A 273 8.38 -7.95 -28.91
N GLY A 274 9.42 -7.55 -28.18
CA GLY A 274 9.41 -7.54 -26.72
C GLY A 274 9.98 -8.83 -26.10
N PRO A 275 10.67 -8.72 -24.97
CA PRO A 275 11.43 -9.84 -24.40
C PRO A 275 10.52 -11.00 -23.95
N GLU A 276 9.34 -10.69 -23.42
CA GLU A 276 8.39 -11.70 -22.94
C GLU A 276 7.84 -12.56 -24.09
N GLU A 277 7.34 -11.92 -25.15
CA GLU A 277 6.83 -12.62 -26.33
C GLU A 277 7.92 -13.38 -27.08
N VAL A 278 9.10 -12.76 -27.27
CA VAL A 278 10.22 -13.35 -28.02
C VAL A 278 10.76 -14.61 -27.35
N TYR A 279 11.16 -14.51 -26.08
CA TYR A 279 11.90 -15.60 -25.41
C TYR A 279 10.99 -16.54 -24.63
N GLY A 280 9.87 -16.04 -24.09
CA GLY A 280 8.96 -16.83 -23.28
C GLY A 280 8.03 -17.71 -24.11
N LYS A 281 7.75 -17.31 -25.35
CA LYS A 281 6.71 -17.94 -26.18
C LYS A 281 7.18 -18.25 -27.59
N TYR A 282 7.41 -17.22 -28.40
CA TYR A 282 7.50 -17.36 -29.85
C TYR A 282 8.67 -18.24 -30.32
N LEU A 283 9.88 -18.06 -29.79
CA LEU A 283 11.02 -18.88 -30.22
C LEU A 283 10.85 -20.36 -29.86
N THR A 284 10.19 -20.67 -28.74
CA THR A 284 9.87 -22.04 -28.33
C THR A 284 8.85 -22.67 -29.29
N GLU A 285 7.72 -21.98 -29.52
CA GLU A 285 6.66 -22.41 -30.44
C GLU A 285 7.17 -22.55 -31.89
N LEU A 286 8.05 -21.65 -32.33
CA LEU A 286 8.62 -21.69 -33.67
C LEU A 286 9.35 -23.00 -33.95
N MET A 287 10.03 -23.56 -32.95
CA MET A 287 10.75 -24.83 -33.12
C MET A 287 9.76 -26.00 -33.30
N GLU A 288 8.61 -25.96 -32.62
CA GLU A 288 7.53 -26.93 -32.79
C GLU A 288 6.87 -26.79 -34.16
N ASP A 289 6.57 -25.56 -34.60
CA ASP A 289 6.02 -25.26 -35.93
C ASP A 289 6.92 -25.77 -37.06
N ILE A 290 8.24 -25.61 -36.89
CA ILE A 290 9.26 -26.12 -37.81
C ILE A 290 9.17 -27.64 -37.91
N GLN A 291 9.06 -28.33 -36.78
CA GLN A 291 8.96 -29.80 -36.73
C GLN A 291 7.65 -30.30 -37.35
N CYS A 292 6.56 -29.55 -37.17
CA CYS A 292 5.24 -29.83 -37.76
C CYS A 292 5.11 -29.41 -39.24
N GLY A 293 6.12 -28.72 -39.80
CA GLY A 293 6.10 -28.25 -41.19
C GLY A 293 5.15 -27.08 -41.47
N GLN A 294 4.71 -26.36 -40.43
CA GLN A 294 3.77 -25.23 -40.51
C GLN A 294 4.42 -23.87 -40.19
N ALA A 295 5.74 -23.80 -40.28
CA ALA A 295 6.48 -22.57 -39.97
C ALA A 295 6.32 -21.47 -41.03
N PRO A 296 6.46 -20.19 -40.64
CA PRO A 296 6.45 -19.05 -41.58
C PRO A 296 7.59 -19.11 -42.59
N VAL A 297 7.58 -18.23 -43.58
CA VAL A 297 8.68 -18.14 -44.56
C VAL A 297 9.87 -17.39 -43.96
N LEU A 298 9.61 -16.29 -43.26
CA LEU A 298 10.62 -15.45 -42.65
C LEU A 298 10.09 -14.83 -41.35
N VAL A 299 10.92 -14.68 -40.33
CA VAL A 299 10.51 -14.12 -39.03
C VAL A 299 11.15 -12.75 -38.84
N ASP A 300 10.32 -11.71 -38.62
CA ASP A 300 10.77 -10.38 -38.21
C ASP A 300 10.70 -10.27 -36.67
N ILE A 301 11.85 -10.43 -36.00
CA ILE A 301 11.92 -10.56 -34.55
C ILE A 301 12.85 -9.53 -33.90
N LEU A 302 12.35 -8.83 -32.89
CA LEU A 302 13.08 -7.76 -32.18
C LEU A 302 12.91 -7.90 -30.66
N ASN A 303 14.01 -7.79 -29.91
CA ASN A 303 13.96 -7.87 -28.45
C ASN A 303 13.10 -6.78 -27.78
N CYS A 304 13.05 -5.56 -28.30
CA CYS A 304 12.48 -4.40 -27.60
C CYS A 304 11.05 -4.08 -28.10
N SER A 305 10.12 -3.76 -27.19
CA SER A 305 8.67 -3.57 -27.45
C SER A 305 8.26 -2.33 -28.27
N TYR A 306 9.23 -1.57 -28.80
CA TYR A 306 9.03 -0.47 -29.78
C TYR A 306 10.10 -0.54 -30.89
N GLY A 307 10.55 -1.76 -31.19
CA GLY A 307 11.76 -2.00 -31.96
C GLY A 307 12.99 -1.31 -31.36
N CYS A 308 13.97 -0.98 -32.21
CA CYS A 308 15.22 -0.36 -31.77
C CYS A 308 15.02 1.05 -31.18
N ASN A 309 13.88 1.71 -31.47
CA ASN A 309 13.54 3.02 -30.90
C ASN A 309 13.25 2.97 -29.39
N GLY A 310 12.94 1.78 -28.85
CA GLY A 310 12.79 1.54 -27.41
C GLY A 310 14.00 0.86 -26.78
N GLY A 311 15.18 0.91 -27.40
CA GLY A 311 16.38 0.21 -26.93
C GLY A 311 16.90 0.69 -25.56
N PRO A 312 17.78 -0.09 -24.90
CA PRO A 312 18.22 0.18 -23.53
C PRO A 312 19.12 1.42 -23.38
N ALA A 313 19.66 1.95 -24.48
CA ALA A 313 20.55 3.11 -24.46
C ALA A 313 19.98 4.37 -25.14
N VAL A 314 18.65 4.46 -25.29
CA VAL A 314 17.97 5.69 -25.72
C VAL A 314 17.93 6.73 -24.60
N CYS A 315 17.83 8.01 -24.96
CA CYS A 315 17.82 9.14 -24.03
C CYS A 315 16.46 9.86 -23.97
N HIS A 316 15.47 9.42 -24.74
CA HIS A 316 14.16 10.07 -24.82
C HIS A 316 13.08 9.32 -24.03
N SER A 317 12.01 10.05 -23.68
CA SER A 317 10.79 9.52 -23.03
C SER A 317 9.55 9.62 -23.92
N LEU A 318 9.74 9.71 -25.25
CA LEU A 318 8.64 9.79 -26.23
C LEU A 318 7.71 8.57 -26.17
N SER A 319 6.39 8.82 -26.33
CA SER A 319 5.39 7.77 -26.44
C SER A 319 5.43 7.05 -27.79
N LYS A 320 4.88 5.83 -27.86
CA LYS A 320 4.76 5.03 -29.10
C LYS A 320 4.23 5.85 -30.28
N TYR A 321 3.13 6.58 -30.08
CA TYR A 321 2.55 7.44 -31.12
C TYR A 321 3.54 8.48 -31.68
N LYS A 322 4.32 9.13 -30.81
CA LYS A 322 5.31 10.13 -31.24
C LYS A 322 6.46 9.48 -31.99
N ILE A 323 6.95 8.33 -31.51
CA ILE A 323 7.97 7.52 -32.18
C ILE A 323 7.50 7.18 -33.59
N ASP A 324 6.28 6.63 -33.71
CA ASP A 324 5.71 6.22 -34.98
C ASP A 324 5.51 7.40 -35.93
N SER A 325 4.99 8.52 -35.42
CA SER A 325 4.81 9.75 -36.20
C SER A 325 6.13 10.29 -36.77
N ILE A 326 7.22 10.26 -36.01
CA ILE A 326 8.54 10.75 -36.46
C ILE A 326 9.07 9.87 -37.59
N ILE A 327 9.02 8.55 -37.43
CA ILE A 327 9.52 7.61 -38.44
C ILE A 327 8.65 7.63 -39.69
N ASP A 328 7.32 7.66 -39.56
CA ASP A 328 6.40 7.73 -40.70
C ASP A 328 6.62 9.01 -41.53
N LYS A 329 6.82 10.16 -40.86
CA LYS A 329 7.18 11.41 -41.54
C LYS A 329 8.51 11.29 -42.28
N ARG A 330 9.54 10.72 -41.64
CA ARG A 330 10.85 10.49 -42.27
C ARG A 330 10.72 9.58 -43.50
N LYS A 331 9.95 8.50 -43.39
CA LYS A 331 9.68 7.54 -44.46
C LYS A 331 8.93 8.19 -45.62
N ALA A 332 7.90 8.99 -45.34
CA ALA A 332 7.16 9.74 -46.36
C ALA A 332 8.09 10.71 -47.10
N ALA A 333 8.90 11.48 -46.38
CA ALA A 333 9.86 12.42 -46.97
C ALA A 333 10.91 11.72 -47.86
N GLN A 334 11.44 10.56 -47.41
CA GLN A 334 12.39 9.78 -48.21
C GLN A 334 11.72 9.14 -49.43
N THR A 335 10.49 8.66 -49.30
CA THR A 335 9.73 8.11 -50.44
C THR A 335 9.49 9.20 -51.48
N GLU A 336 9.09 10.41 -51.06
CA GLU A 336 8.91 11.56 -51.96
C GLU A 336 10.22 12.00 -52.62
N LYS A 337 11.33 12.05 -51.86
CA LYS A 337 12.67 12.40 -52.38
C LYS A 337 13.13 11.46 -53.50
N HIS A 338 12.72 10.19 -53.46
CA HIS A 338 13.07 9.16 -54.43
C HIS A 338 11.96 8.87 -55.46
N GLN A 339 10.84 9.61 -55.45
CA GLN A 339 9.82 9.51 -56.51
C GLN A 339 10.40 10.03 -57.84
N PRO A 340 10.18 9.28 -58.95
CA PRO A 340 10.76 9.64 -60.24
C PRO A 340 10.17 10.94 -60.76
N ARG A 341 11.02 11.95 -61.02
CA ARG A 341 10.60 13.25 -61.58
C ARG A 341 10.58 13.30 -63.12
N MET A 342 11.06 12.29 -63.85
CA MET A 342 10.86 12.06 -65.31
C MET A 342 11.40 10.68 -65.74
N GLU A 343 10.99 10.18 -66.92
CA GLU A 343 11.21 8.81 -67.44
C GLU A 343 12.63 8.25 -67.22
N GLY A 344 12.68 7.20 -66.40
CA GLY A 344 13.87 6.47 -65.97
C GLY A 344 13.49 5.72 -64.70
N ASP A 345 13.11 4.45 -64.84
CA ASP A 345 12.58 3.64 -63.74
C ASP A 345 13.60 3.60 -62.58
N PRO A 346 13.25 4.02 -61.34
CA PRO A 346 14.13 3.94 -60.16
C PRO A 346 14.66 2.53 -59.90
N ARG A 347 13.99 1.49 -60.44
CA ARG A 347 14.46 0.10 -60.43
C ARG A 347 15.84 -0.06 -61.09
N VAL A 348 16.18 0.75 -62.11
CA VAL A 348 17.44 0.63 -62.89
C VAL A 348 18.68 1.10 -62.12
N ILE A 349 18.58 2.09 -61.23
CA ILE A 349 19.73 2.62 -60.46
C ILE A 349 20.21 1.62 -59.40
N PHE A 350 19.27 0.91 -58.77
CA PHE A 350 19.59 -0.10 -57.77
C PHE A 350 19.87 -1.47 -58.39
N GLU A 351 19.42 -1.75 -59.62
CA GLU A 351 19.71 -3.02 -60.31
C GLU A 351 21.21 -3.24 -60.58
N GLU A 352 21.96 -2.21 -60.96
CA GLU A 352 23.42 -2.31 -61.10
C GLU A 352 24.12 -2.48 -59.75
N PHE A 353 23.62 -1.81 -58.71
CA PHE A 353 24.09 -1.93 -57.33
C PHE A 353 23.88 -3.36 -56.79
N TYR A 354 22.68 -3.91 -56.94
CA TYR A 354 22.35 -5.27 -56.51
C TYR A 354 23.12 -6.33 -57.29
N ARG A 355 23.32 -6.16 -58.62
CA ARG A 355 24.24 -7.01 -59.41
C ARG A 355 25.68 -6.95 -58.91
N GLY A 356 26.12 -5.80 -58.42
CA GLY A 356 27.43 -5.65 -57.78
C GLY A 356 27.59 -6.47 -56.51
N LEU A 357 26.53 -6.63 -55.73
CA LEU A 357 26.51 -7.47 -54.52
C LEU A 357 26.61 -8.96 -54.84
N GLU A 358 25.95 -9.41 -55.92
CA GLU A 358 26.01 -10.81 -56.38
C GLU A 358 27.45 -11.27 -56.70
N ASN A 359 28.31 -10.36 -57.17
CA ASN A 359 29.72 -10.66 -57.45
C ASN A 359 30.59 -10.88 -56.20
N ASN A 360 30.11 -10.51 -55.01
CA ASN A 360 30.87 -10.54 -53.76
C ASN A 360 30.11 -11.27 -52.63
N GLN A 361 29.27 -12.23 -53.02
CA GLN A 361 28.28 -12.89 -52.16
C GLN A 361 28.88 -13.57 -50.90
N THR A 362 30.14 -14.02 -50.98
CA THR A 362 30.84 -14.65 -49.85
C THR A 362 31.16 -13.68 -48.71
N ALA A 363 31.40 -12.39 -49.02
CA ALA A 363 31.72 -11.38 -48.02
C ALA A 363 30.52 -11.01 -47.15
N TYR A 364 29.30 -11.23 -47.64
CA TYR A 364 28.05 -10.94 -46.95
C TYR A 364 27.47 -12.15 -46.22
N SER A 365 28.10 -13.32 -46.34
CA SER A 365 27.62 -14.54 -45.68
C SER A 365 28.10 -14.61 -44.24
N ARG A 366 27.19 -14.96 -43.34
CA ARG A 366 27.49 -15.13 -41.91
C ARG A 366 27.17 -16.55 -41.45
N SER A 367 28.12 -17.16 -40.73
CA SER A 367 27.87 -18.29 -39.85
C SER A 367 27.69 -17.84 -38.41
N TYR A 368 26.85 -18.57 -37.67
CA TYR A 368 26.64 -18.38 -36.24
C TYR A 368 27.21 -19.58 -35.49
N SER A 369 27.57 -19.37 -34.23
CA SER A 369 28.26 -20.38 -33.43
C SER A 369 27.31 -20.97 -32.40
N ASP A 370 27.32 -22.29 -32.24
CA ASP A 370 26.71 -22.91 -31.07
C ASP A 370 27.54 -22.57 -29.83
N LYS A 371 26.92 -21.82 -28.91
CA LYS A 371 27.48 -21.37 -27.63
C LYS A 371 26.75 -22.01 -26.45
N SER A 372 25.96 -23.07 -26.66
CA SER A 372 25.28 -23.81 -25.60
C SER A 372 26.22 -24.31 -24.50
N ALA A 373 27.49 -24.54 -24.82
CA ALA A 373 28.54 -24.88 -23.85
C ALA A 373 28.79 -23.77 -22.79
N ASN A 374 28.43 -22.51 -23.07
CA ASN A 374 28.48 -21.43 -22.08
C ASN A 374 27.43 -21.61 -20.98
N ARG A 375 26.39 -22.42 -21.20
CA ARG A 375 25.40 -22.80 -20.19
C ARG A 375 25.99 -23.87 -19.26
N TYR A 376 26.98 -23.51 -18.45
CA TYR A 376 27.56 -24.39 -17.44
C TYR A 376 26.65 -24.60 -16.21
N LEU A 377 25.33 -24.51 -16.39
CA LEU A 377 24.37 -24.79 -15.33
C LEU A 377 24.28 -26.30 -15.14
N ARG A 378 24.58 -26.75 -13.92
CA ARG A 378 24.43 -28.15 -13.55
C ARG A 378 22.93 -28.47 -13.47
N SER A 379 22.55 -29.62 -14.01
CA SER A 379 21.24 -30.21 -13.75
C SER A 379 21.34 -31.10 -12.52
N PRO A 380 20.51 -30.91 -11.50
CA PRO A 380 20.53 -31.77 -10.32
C PRO A 380 20.08 -33.19 -10.68
N SER A 381 20.68 -34.20 -10.03
CA SER A 381 20.09 -35.54 -9.97
C SER A 381 18.80 -35.52 -9.16
N LEU A 382 17.94 -36.54 -9.30
CA LEU A 382 16.69 -36.62 -8.54
C LEU A 382 16.92 -36.49 -7.02
N VAL A 383 18.01 -37.07 -6.49
CA VAL A 383 18.34 -36.99 -5.06
C VAL A 383 18.77 -35.57 -4.66
N GLU A 384 19.59 -34.91 -5.48
CA GLU A 384 20.00 -33.52 -5.21
C GLU A 384 18.82 -32.57 -5.31
N GLU A 385 17.94 -32.77 -6.29
CA GLU A 385 16.71 -32.00 -6.45
C GLU A 385 15.81 -32.14 -5.21
N GLU A 386 15.59 -33.37 -4.71
CA GLU A 386 14.86 -33.61 -3.47
C GLU A 386 15.49 -32.91 -2.26
N ASN A 387 16.82 -32.95 -2.11
CA ASN A 387 17.50 -32.27 -1.00
C ASN A 387 17.28 -30.74 -1.02
N ILE A 388 17.29 -30.11 -2.20
CA ILE A 388 17.00 -28.67 -2.30
C ILE A 388 15.52 -28.40 -2.04
N TRP A 389 14.62 -29.27 -2.48
CA TRP A 389 13.21 -29.15 -2.15
C TRP A 389 12.95 -29.25 -0.64
N GLU A 390 13.63 -30.17 0.05
CA GLU A 390 13.64 -30.26 1.52
C GLU A 390 14.17 -28.97 2.16
N LEU A 391 15.31 -28.45 1.68
CA LEU A 391 15.88 -27.19 2.17
C LEU A 391 14.91 -26.01 2.01
N MET A 392 14.12 -25.99 0.93
CA MET A 392 13.11 -24.95 0.67
C MET A 392 11.80 -25.16 1.44
N HIS A 393 11.70 -26.19 2.28
CA HIS A 393 10.47 -26.66 2.95
C HIS A 393 9.34 -27.07 2.00
N LYS A 394 9.66 -27.55 0.80
CA LYS A 394 8.70 -27.91 -0.26
C LYS A 394 8.69 -29.41 -0.53
N LEU A 395 8.15 -30.16 0.41
CA LEU A 395 8.17 -31.62 0.40
C LEU A 395 7.14 -32.19 -0.59
N THR A 396 6.01 -31.51 -0.79
CA THR A 396 4.93 -32.00 -1.67
C THR A 396 4.95 -31.36 -3.05
N PRO A 397 4.41 -32.03 -4.09
CA PRO A 397 4.22 -31.44 -5.41
C PRO A 397 3.41 -30.14 -5.39
N GLU A 398 2.42 -30.02 -4.49
CA GLU A 398 1.64 -28.80 -4.32
C GLU A 398 2.49 -27.64 -3.79
N GLU A 399 3.37 -27.90 -2.82
CA GLU A 399 4.29 -26.90 -2.26
C GLU A 399 5.33 -26.46 -3.29
N ARG A 400 5.84 -27.41 -4.10
CA ARG A 400 6.72 -27.14 -5.25
C ARG A 400 6.03 -26.33 -6.34
N GLY A 401 4.70 -26.37 -6.40
CA GLY A 401 3.86 -25.64 -7.36
C GLY A 401 3.46 -24.21 -6.97
N ILE A 402 3.83 -23.73 -5.77
CA ILE A 402 3.35 -22.42 -5.25
C ILE A 402 3.66 -21.22 -6.14
N ASN A 403 4.82 -21.22 -6.80
CA ASN A 403 5.19 -20.26 -7.86
C ASN A 403 4.86 -18.78 -7.58
N CYS A 404 4.97 -18.31 -6.33
CA CYS A 404 4.56 -16.95 -5.91
C CYS A 404 5.40 -15.79 -6.49
N ALA A 405 6.38 -16.08 -7.36
CA ALA A 405 7.27 -15.15 -8.06
C ALA A 405 8.06 -14.13 -7.20
N SER A 406 8.00 -14.21 -5.87
CA SER A 406 8.59 -13.21 -4.96
C SER A 406 10.12 -13.12 -5.09
N CYS A 407 10.79 -14.24 -5.33
CA CYS A 407 12.24 -14.31 -5.53
C CYS A 407 12.72 -13.79 -6.91
N GLY A 408 11.81 -13.35 -7.78
CA GLY A 408 12.13 -12.86 -9.13
C GLY A 408 12.29 -13.95 -10.19
N TYR A 409 12.33 -15.23 -9.81
CA TYR A 409 12.49 -16.34 -10.76
C TYR A 409 11.19 -16.75 -11.50
N GLY A 410 10.04 -16.29 -11.04
CA GLY A 410 8.73 -16.59 -11.64
C GLY A 410 8.13 -17.89 -11.11
N ASN A 411 8.88 -19.00 -11.14
CA ASN A 411 8.44 -20.29 -10.59
C ASN A 411 9.45 -20.87 -9.58
N CYS A 412 8.98 -21.79 -8.74
CA CYS A 412 9.76 -22.42 -7.68
C CYS A 412 10.83 -23.37 -8.21
N ARG A 413 10.63 -23.98 -9.40
CA ARG A 413 11.62 -24.85 -10.03
C ARG A 413 12.85 -24.07 -10.48
N ASP A 414 12.65 -22.90 -11.08
CA ASP A 414 13.74 -22.01 -11.46
C ASP A 414 14.47 -21.44 -10.25
N MET A 415 13.74 -21.19 -9.15
CA MET A 415 14.36 -20.84 -7.86
C MET A 415 15.20 -22.01 -7.32
N MET A 416 14.70 -23.25 -7.35
CA MET A 416 15.44 -24.44 -6.93
C MET A 416 16.71 -24.61 -7.77
N LEU A 417 16.61 -24.47 -9.09
CA LEU A 417 17.76 -24.53 -9.99
C LEU A 417 18.76 -23.40 -9.72
N ALA A 418 18.29 -22.21 -9.33
CA ALA A 418 19.15 -21.10 -8.95
C ALA A 418 19.91 -21.39 -7.64
N ILE A 419 19.24 -21.96 -6.62
CA ILE A 419 19.88 -22.37 -5.37
C ILE A 419 20.92 -23.47 -5.64
N TYR A 420 20.56 -24.50 -6.41
CA TYR A 420 21.48 -25.61 -6.74
C TYR A 420 22.75 -25.16 -7.50
N ASN A 421 22.64 -24.07 -8.26
CA ASN A 421 23.76 -23.50 -9.01
C ASN A 421 24.47 -22.36 -8.26
N ASP A 422 24.20 -22.17 -6.96
CA ASP A 422 24.80 -21.13 -6.12
C ASP A 422 24.56 -19.70 -6.65
N LEU A 423 23.43 -19.49 -7.34
CA LEU A 423 23.06 -18.21 -7.94
C LEU A 423 22.11 -17.39 -7.06
N ASN A 424 21.42 -18.04 -6.13
CA ASN A 424 20.52 -17.37 -5.19
C ASN A 424 20.44 -18.11 -3.85
N PRO A 425 20.57 -17.42 -2.70
CA PRO A 425 20.28 -17.99 -1.39
C PRO A 425 18.83 -18.50 -1.24
N VAL A 426 18.63 -19.50 -0.38
CA VAL A 426 17.30 -20.05 -0.07
C VAL A 426 16.42 -19.01 0.67
N GLU A 427 17.07 -18.13 1.41
CA GLU A 427 16.49 -17.02 2.17
C GLU A 427 15.73 -16.03 1.28
N SER A 428 16.05 -15.97 -0.02
CA SER A 428 15.28 -15.19 -1.01
C SER A 428 13.90 -15.80 -1.31
N CYS A 429 13.58 -17.01 -0.81
CA CYS A 429 12.29 -17.66 -0.97
C CYS A 429 11.31 -17.25 0.14
N LYS A 430 10.27 -16.47 -0.21
CA LYS A 430 9.20 -16.05 0.73
C LYS A 430 8.51 -17.23 1.43
N TYR A 431 8.34 -18.36 0.74
CA TYR A 431 7.70 -19.54 1.31
C TYR A 431 8.57 -20.24 2.35
N TYR A 432 9.88 -20.34 2.09
CA TYR A 432 10.86 -20.85 3.06
C TYR A 432 10.79 -20.03 4.34
N LEU A 433 10.83 -18.69 4.24
CA LEU A 433 10.72 -17.79 5.40
C LEU A 433 9.38 -17.95 6.15
N PHE A 434 8.28 -18.15 5.43
CA PHE A 434 6.97 -18.41 6.05
C PHE A 434 6.97 -19.72 6.84
N LYS A 435 7.58 -20.79 6.31
CA LYS A 435 7.65 -22.10 6.97
C LYS A 435 8.56 -22.09 8.20
N GLU A 436 9.70 -21.40 8.12
CA GLU A 436 10.57 -21.15 9.28
C GLU A 436 9.79 -20.42 10.40
N ASN A 437 9.07 -19.36 10.05
CA ASN A 437 8.26 -18.61 11.03
C ASN A 437 7.11 -19.45 11.64
N GLU A 438 6.50 -20.35 10.86
CA GLU A 438 5.46 -21.27 11.35
C GLU A 438 6.04 -22.28 12.35
N GLN A 439 7.19 -22.88 12.05
CA GLN A 439 7.88 -23.80 12.96
C GLN A 439 8.29 -23.10 14.26
N HIS A 440 8.78 -21.87 14.18
CA HIS A 440 9.11 -21.06 15.36
C HIS A 440 7.86 -20.73 16.21
N LEU A 441 6.73 -20.41 15.59
CA LEU A 441 5.49 -20.13 16.31
C LEU A 441 4.99 -21.35 17.08
N GLN A 442 4.99 -22.55 16.46
CA GLN A 442 4.58 -23.79 17.12
C GLN A 442 5.46 -24.12 18.34
N GLN A 443 6.77 -23.82 18.25
CA GLN A 443 7.68 -24.00 19.37
C GLN A 443 7.38 -23.05 20.54
N VAL A 444 6.98 -21.80 20.25
CA VAL A 444 6.59 -20.81 21.27
C VAL A 444 5.26 -21.16 21.93
N GLU A 445 4.28 -21.65 21.16
CA GLU A 445 2.98 -22.09 21.69
C GLU A 445 3.13 -23.27 22.66
N ALA A 446 3.96 -24.26 22.31
CA ALA A 446 4.24 -25.40 23.20
C ALA A 446 4.87 -24.95 24.54
N GLN A 447 5.76 -23.96 24.51
CA GLN A 447 6.37 -23.39 25.73
C GLN A 447 5.37 -22.59 26.58
N THR A 448 4.41 -21.92 25.94
CA THR A 448 3.38 -21.13 26.64
C THR A 448 2.44 -22.02 27.46
N LEU A 449 2.04 -23.17 26.89
CA LEU A 449 1.23 -24.17 27.58
C LEU A 449 1.89 -24.72 28.84
N GLU A 450 3.21 -24.97 28.81
CA GLU A 450 3.96 -25.42 30.00
C GLU A 450 3.97 -24.37 31.12
N ILE A 451 3.95 -23.07 30.78
CA ILE A 451 3.94 -21.96 31.75
C ILE A 451 2.56 -21.80 32.39
N GLU A 452 1.48 -21.98 31.62
CA GLU A 452 0.11 -21.89 32.13
C GLU A 452 -0.19 -22.96 33.19
N GLU A 453 0.27 -24.20 32.98
CA GLU A 453 0.14 -25.29 33.97
C GLU A 453 0.81 -24.93 35.30
N GLN A 454 2.00 -24.30 35.28
CA GLN A 454 2.70 -23.88 36.49
C GLN A 454 1.99 -22.73 37.22
N ARG A 455 1.37 -21.80 36.48
CA ARG A 455 0.63 -20.67 37.07
C ARG A 455 -0.60 -21.14 37.84
N ASP A 456 -1.32 -22.10 37.32
CA ASP A 456 -2.55 -22.60 37.93
C ASP A 456 -2.28 -23.35 39.24
N GLU A 457 -1.12 -24.02 39.38
CA GLU A 457 -0.66 -24.59 40.66
C GLU A 457 -0.42 -23.52 41.74
N ILE A 458 0.11 -22.35 41.36
CA ILE A 458 0.38 -21.24 42.28
C ILE A 458 -0.93 -20.59 42.76
N ALA A 459 -1.90 -20.40 41.86
CA ALA A 459 -3.18 -19.78 42.16
C ALA A 459 -3.97 -20.58 43.22
N ALA A 460 -3.97 -21.91 43.11
CA ALA A 460 -4.61 -22.79 44.08
C ALA A 460 -4.04 -22.67 45.51
N SER A 461 -2.76 -22.26 45.65
CA SER A 461 -2.12 -22.08 46.96
C SER A 461 -2.51 -20.76 47.65
N ASN A 462 -2.94 -19.74 46.89
CA ASN A 462 -3.28 -18.42 47.44
C ASN A 462 -4.71 -18.35 48.01
N GLU A 463 -5.66 -19.09 47.41
CA GLU A 463 -7.07 -19.10 47.84
C GLU A 463 -7.25 -19.60 49.29
N VAL A 464 -6.35 -20.48 49.76
CA VAL A 464 -6.33 -20.98 51.15
C VAL A 464 -5.98 -19.87 52.16
N LEU A 465 -5.27 -18.83 51.75
CA LEU A 465 -4.78 -17.76 52.62
C LEU A 465 -5.86 -16.70 52.88
N GLU A 466 -6.69 -16.41 51.88
CA GLU A 466 -7.69 -15.35 51.91
C GLU A 466 -8.86 -15.66 52.88
N GLN A 467 -9.18 -16.94 53.07
CA GLN A 467 -10.24 -17.39 53.99
C GLN A 467 -10.00 -16.99 55.46
N THR A 468 -8.76 -16.64 55.84
CA THR A 468 -8.37 -16.31 57.22
C THR A 468 -8.67 -14.85 57.60
N VAL A 469 -8.81 -13.95 56.62
CA VAL A 469 -8.85 -12.50 56.84
C VAL A 469 -10.27 -11.96 57.04
N ALA A 470 -11.30 -12.67 56.58
CA ALA A 470 -12.67 -12.16 56.45
C ALA A 470 -13.51 -12.03 57.75
N ASN A 471 -13.03 -12.49 58.92
CA ASN A 471 -13.85 -12.55 60.15
C ASN A 471 -13.82 -11.30 61.05
N ARG A 472 -13.23 -10.18 60.62
CA ARG A 472 -13.25 -8.92 61.37
C ARG A 472 -13.73 -7.76 60.50
N THR A 473 -15.00 -7.40 60.66
CA THR A 473 -15.48 -6.03 60.95
C THR A 473 -16.73 -5.68 60.14
N MET A 474 -17.86 -5.44 60.84
CA MET A 474 -19.08 -4.86 60.29
C MET A 474 -19.66 -3.80 61.24
N ALA A 475 -20.02 -2.65 60.64
CA ALA A 475 -21.07 -1.69 60.96
C ALA A 475 -20.94 -0.63 62.10
N LEU A 476 -21.34 0.62 61.72
CA LEU A 476 -21.90 1.74 62.52
C LEU A 476 -20.99 2.95 62.89
N ARG A 477 -20.67 3.80 61.90
CA ARG A 477 -20.49 5.26 62.09
C ARG A 477 -20.99 6.08 60.86
N ASN A 478 -22.19 5.73 60.40
CA ASN A 478 -22.57 5.67 58.98
C ASN A 478 -23.37 6.83 58.35
N LEU A 479 -23.36 8.08 58.82
CA LEU A 479 -24.16 9.12 58.12
C LEU A 479 -23.50 10.46 57.83
N LEU A 480 -22.24 10.69 58.23
CA LEU A 480 -21.50 11.90 57.83
C LEU A 480 -20.10 11.61 57.25
N ASN A 481 -19.74 10.32 57.15
CA ASN A 481 -18.49 9.86 56.52
C ASN A 481 -18.74 9.28 55.12
N SER A 482 -19.97 9.37 54.62
CA SER A 482 -20.43 8.59 53.46
C SER A 482 -19.90 9.07 52.11
N ALA A 483 -19.13 10.18 52.07
CA ALA A 483 -18.58 10.76 50.85
C ALA A 483 -17.05 10.93 50.86
N GLY A 484 -16.34 10.65 51.96
CA GLY A 484 -14.89 10.85 52.03
C GLY A 484 -14.43 12.32 51.87
N GLN A 485 -15.32 13.29 52.00
CA GLN A 485 -15.04 14.73 51.84
C GLN A 485 -14.98 15.45 53.18
N GLY A 486 -14.02 16.38 53.31
CA GLY A 486 -13.79 17.25 54.44
C GLY A 486 -14.53 18.58 54.32
N PHE A 487 -15.46 18.86 55.23
CA PHE A 487 -16.16 20.15 55.30
C PHE A 487 -15.61 21.01 56.44
N LEU A 488 -15.21 22.25 56.13
CA LEU A 488 -14.87 23.28 57.13
C LEU A 488 -15.39 24.65 56.69
N SER A 489 -15.54 25.56 57.64
CA SER A 489 -15.94 26.95 57.39
C SER A 489 -15.03 27.95 58.11
N PHE A 490 -14.84 29.13 57.52
CA PHE A 490 -14.09 30.24 58.12
C PHE A 490 -14.74 31.59 57.81
N GLY A 491 -14.57 32.55 58.72
CA GLY A 491 -15.12 33.91 58.60
C GLY A 491 -14.15 34.93 58.00
N PRO A 492 -14.48 36.24 58.05
CA PRO A 492 -13.62 37.34 57.57
C PRO A 492 -12.29 37.46 58.33
N ASP A 493 -12.17 36.86 59.52
CA ASP A 493 -10.94 36.73 60.29
C ASP A 493 -10.00 35.63 59.77
N LEU A 494 -10.44 34.87 58.76
CA LEU A 494 -9.75 33.74 58.13
C LEU A 494 -9.46 32.57 59.09
N LEU A 495 -10.13 32.54 60.24
CA LEU A 495 -9.99 31.48 61.24
C LEU A 495 -11.04 30.39 61.02
N VAL A 496 -10.60 29.12 61.07
CA VAL A 496 -11.49 27.97 60.93
C VAL A 496 -12.36 27.80 62.17
N ARG A 497 -13.67 27.60 61.98
CA ARG A 497 -14.67 27.41 63.06
C ARG A 497 -14.52 26.05 63.76
N GLU A 498 -15.18 25.89 64.91
CA GLU A 498 -15.16 24.63 65.68
C GLU A 498 -15.92 23.48 64.98
N GLU A 499 -16.80 23.80 64.04
CA GLU A 499 -17.65 22.84 63.31
C GLU A 499 -16.99 22.42 61.98
N TYR A 500 -16.16 21.39 62.03
CA TYR A 500 -15.60 20.77 60.83
C TYR A 500 -15.73 19.24 60.87
N SER A 501 -15.74 18.61 59.70
CA SER A 501 -15.90 17.17 59.57
C SER A 501 -14.69 16.38 60.09
N ASN A 502 -14.88 15.12 60.48
CA ASN A 502 -13.77 14.24 60.89
C ASN A 502 -12.74 14.01 59.78
N GLU A 503 -13.13 14.16 58.51
CA GLU A 503 -12.20 14.00 57.39
C GLU A 503 -11.17 15.13 57.33
N CYS A 504 -11.53 16.36 57.76
CA CYS A 504 -10.58 17.47 57.89
C CYS A 504 -9.46 17.16 58.91
N VAL A 505 -9.77 16.45 60.00
CA VAL A 505 -8.75 16.02 60.98
C VAL A 505 -7.74 15.07 60.35
N LYS A 506 -8.19 14.18 59.46
CA LYS A 506 -7.31 13.25 58.75
C LYS A 506 -6.45 13.96 57.69
N ILE A 507 -7.04 14.90 56.94
CA ILE A 507 -6.33 15.66 55.91
C ILE A 507 -5.21 16.51 56.53
N PHE A 508 -5.52 17.28 57.58
CA PHE A 508 -4.56 18.22 58.18
C PHE A 508 -3.73 17.64 59.33
N GLY A 509 -4.06 16.45 59.85
CA GLY A 509 -3.26 15.74 60.85
C GLY A 509 -3.39 16.26 62.29
N GLY A 510 -4.45 16.98 62.63
CA GLY A 510 -4.64 17.57 63.96
C GLY A 510 -5.97 18.33 64.14
N GLN A 511 -6.14 18.98 65.29
CA GLN A 511 -7.25 19.93 65.49
C GLN A 511 -6.98 21.23 64.73
N ILE A 512 -7.97 21.68 63.95
CA ILE A 512 -7.83 22.83 63.04
C ILE A 512 -8.64 24.06 63.48
N ALA A 513 -9.46 23.95 64.53
CA ALA A 513 -10.22 25.09 65.08
C ALA A 513 -9.28 26.23 65.48
N GLY A 514 -9.59 27.45 65.04
CA GLY A 514 -8.81 28.64 65.36
C GLY A 514 -7.47 28.76 64.62
N ALA A 515 -7.15 27.85 63.69
CA ALA A 515 -6.03 28.02 62.76
C ALA A 515 -6.43 28.91 61.57
N ARG A 516 -5.47 29.67 61.02
CA ARG A 516 -5.69 30.42 59.78
C ARG A 516 -5.76 29.47 58.60
N PHE A 517 -6.79 29.60 57.76
CA PHE A 517 -7.03 28.68 56.65
C PHE A 517 -5.84 28.60 55.66
N ALA A 518 -5.22 29.74 55.30
CA ALA A 518 -4.06 29.79 54.41
C ALA A 518 -2.85 28.98 54.93
N ASN A 519 -2.63 28.95 56.25
CA ASN A 519 -1.54 28.18 56.87
C ASN A 519 -1.80 26.68 56.82
N LEU A 520 -3.07 26.26 56.75
CA LEU A 520 -3.45 24.85 56.68
C LEU A 520 -3.22 24.29 55.27
N ILE A 521 -3.51 25.07 54.23
CA ILE A 521 -3.38 24.62 52.83
C ILE A 521 -1.97 24.83 52.26
N PHE A 522 -1.17 25.76 52.81
CA PHE A 522 0.23 25.99 52.41
C PHE A 522 1.19 26.03 53.62
N PRO A 523 1.46 24.92 54.30
CA PRO A 523 2.20 24.93 55.57
C PRO A 523 3.67 25.39 55.48
N LYS A 524 4.27 25.42 54.28
CA LYS A 524 5.70 25.75 54.06
C LYS A 524 5.95 26.88 53.07
N ASP A 525 4.90 27.45 52.47
CA ASP A 525 5.02 28.46 51.40
C ASP A 525 4.44 29.81 51.87
N GLN A 526 5.32 30.70 52.33
CA GLN A 526 4.94 32.02 52.85
C GLN A 526 4.42 32.97 51.77
N GLU A 527 4.87 32.85 50.52
CA GLU A 527 4.41 33.71 49.43
C GLU A 527 2.96 33.36 49.05
N GLN A 528 2.66 32.06 48.92
CA GLN A 528 1.29 31.61 48.61
C GLN A 528 0.31 31.87 49.76
N GLN A 529 0.75 31.77 51.03
CA GLN A 529 -0.06 32.18 52.17
C GLN A 529 -0.54 33.63 52.04
N VAL A 530 0.40 34.56 51.80
CA VAL A 530 0.09 36.00 51.68
C VAL A 530 -0.82 36.29 50.49
N PHE A 531 -0.59 35.61 49.36
CA PHE A 531 -1.42 35.76 48.16
C PHE A 531 -2.88 35.33 48.43
N VAL A 532 -3.09 34.13 48.98
CA VAL A 532 -4.44 33.61 49.23
C VAL A 532 -5.18 34.41 50.30
N GLU A 533 -4.48 34.88 51.34
CA GLU A 533 -5.08 35.78 52.33
C GLU A 533 -5.56 37.11 51.70
N SER A 534 -4.81 37.66 50.75
CA SER A 534 -5.22 38.89 50.05
C SER A 534 -6.47 38.71 49.19
N ILE A 535 -6.63 37.54 48.55
CA ILE A 535 -7.80 37.21 47.74
C ILE A 535 -9.04 37.01 48.63
N PHE A 536 -8.93 36.25 49.73
CA PHE A 536 -10.06 36.06 50.64
C PHE A 536 -10.51 37.37 51.31
N PHE A 537 -9.58 38.28 51.58
CA PHE A 537 -9.92 39.60 52.11
C PHE A 537 -10.82 40.39 51.15
N GLU A 538 -10.54 40.35 49.84
CA GLU A 538 -11.39 40.96 48.82
C GLU A 538 -12.73 40.22 48.65
N ILE A 539 -12.75 38.88 48.68
CA ILE A 539 -13.99 38.09 48.52
C ILE A 539 -14.97 38.32 49.68
N LEU A 540 -14.49 38.33 50.93
CA LEU A 540 -15.34 38.36 52.13
C LEU A 540 -15.73 39.78 52.58
N ASN A 541 -14.97 40.83 52.23
CA ASN A 541 -15.27 42.22 52.63
C ASN A 541 -15.96 43.04 51.54
N ASN A 542 -16.00 42.57 50.30
CA ASN A 542 -16.60 43.29 49.19
C ASN A 542 -18.01 42.76 48.91
N GLN A 543 -19.04 43.62 48.85
CA GLN A 543 -20.44 43.22 48.66
C GLN A 543 -20.86 43.12 47.18
N ASP A 544 -19.93 43.36 46.26
CA ASP A 544 -20.16 43.31 44.82
C ASP A 544 -20.01 41.87 44.29
N ASN A 545 -21.10 41.31 43.77
CA ASN A 545 -21.10 39.93 43.23
C ASN A 545 -20.26 39.80 41.96
N GLU A 546 -20.12 40.85 41.13
CA GLU A 546 -19.31 40.80 39.92
C GLU A 546 -17.82 40.67 40.25
N VAL A 547 -17.39 41.33 41.34
CA VAL A 547 -16.01 41.27 41.83
C VAL A 547 -15.71 39.88 42.41
N ARG A 548 -16.65 39.27 43.13
CA ARG A 548 -16.50 37.92 43.70
C ARG A 548 -16.35 36.85 42.62
N GLU A 549 -17.09 36.96 41.52
CA GLU A 549 -16.97 36.04 40.38
C GLU A 549 -15.60 36.10 39.70
N ILE A 550 -14.90 37.24 39.76
CA ILE A 550 -13.54 37.40 39.22
C ILE A 550 -12.48 36.81 40.15
N TYR A 551 -12.63 36.97 41.48
CA TYR A 551 -11.64 36.54 42.46
C TYR A 551 -11.75 35.06 42.87
N LEU A 552 -12.96 34.48 42.86
CA LEU A 552 -13.17 33.06 43.20
C LEU A 552 -12.32 32.09 42.35
N PRO A 553 -12.20 32.25 41.01
CA PRO A 553 -11.35 31.41 40.16
C PRO A 553 -9.84 31.56 40.40
N LEU A 554 -9.40 32.64 41.08
CA LEU A 554 -7.98 32.87 41.39
C LEU A 554 -7.51 32.11 42.64
N LEU A 555 -8.45 31.52 43.40
CA LEU A 555 -8.15 30.67 44.55
C LEU A 555 -7.67 29.28 44.10
N PRO A 556 -6.80 28.63 44.88
CA PRO A 556 -6.31 27.30 44.55
C PRO A 556 -7.43 26.27 44.65
N SER A 557 -7.81 25.69 43.51
CA SER A 557 -8.76 24.59 43.47
C SER A 557 -8.15 23.25 43.90
N GLU A 558 -6.82 23.14 43.97
CA GLU A 558 -6.11 21.94 44.44
C GLU A 558 -4.83 22.29 45.19
N VAL A 559 -4.53 21.54 46.26
CA VAL A 559 -3.33 21.71 47.08
C VAL A 559 -2.77 20.37 47.56
N ILE A 560 -1.47 20.33 47.88
CA ILE A 560 -0.82 19.15 48.45
C ILE A 560 -0.64 19.34 49.96
N ILE A 561 -1.35 18.54 50.75
CA ILE A 561 -1.28 18.58 52.22
C ILE A 561 -0.85 17.21 52.73
N ASN A 562 0.23 17.15 53.51
CA ASN A 562 0.74 15.90 54.11
C ASN A 562 0.93 14.74 53.10
N SER A 563 1.37 15.06 51.86
CA SER A 563 1.54 14.10 50.75
C SER A 563 0.24 13.55 50.15
N ARG A 564 -0.87 14.29 50.28
CA ARG A 564 -2.17 13.99 49.65
C ARG A 564 -2.59 15.14 48.74
N TYR A 565 -3.22 14.82 47.62
CA TYR A 565 -3.82 15.79 46.72
C TYR A 565 -5.25 16.09 47.18
N ILE A 566 -5.50 17.33 47.57
CA ILE A 566 -6.78 17.78 48.10
C ILE A 566 -7.36 18.79 47.14
N ASN A 567 -8.51 18.46 46.55
CA ASN A 567 -9.32 19.40 45.79
C ASN A 567 -10.15 20.25 46.75
N ILE A 568 -10.24 21.56 46.49
CA ILE A 568 -10.93 22.53 47.33
C ILE A 568 -11.98 23.25 46.49
N GLU A 569 -13.26 23.08 46.85
CA GLU A 569 -14.34 23.94 46.38
C GLU A 569 -14.69 24.98 47.44
N TYR A 570 -14.89 26.21 47.00
CA TYR A 570 -15.25 27.34 47.85
C TYR A 570 -16.70 27.74 47.62
N LYS A 571 -17.51 27.76 48.68
CA LYS A 571 -18.89 28.28 48.64
C LYS A 571 -19.10 29.34 49.71
N ILE A 572 -19.60 30.49 49.30
CA ILE A 572 -20.01 31.53 50.25
C ILE A 572 -21.42 31.19 50.74
N ILE A 573 -21.59 31.06 52.05
CA ILE A 573 -22.89 30.79 52.68
C ILE A 573 -23.17 31.86 53.74
N LYS A 574 -24.45 32.08 54.02
CA LYS A 574 -24.87 32.94 55.13
C LYS A 574 -24.57 32.24 56.45
N ASP A 575 -24.00 32.98 57.39
CA ASP A 575 -23.71 32.50 58.72
C ASP A 575 -25.02 32.13 59.44
N PRO A 576 -25.22 30.87 59.87
CA PRO A 576 -26.42 30.48 60.60
C PRO A 576 -26.55 31.15 61.98
N GLU A 577 -25.47 31.70 62.55
CA GLU A 577 -25.50 32.40 63.84
C GLU A 577 -25.63 33.93 63.72
N SER A 578 -25.54 34.49 62.51
CA SER A 578 -25.55 35.95 62.29
C SER A 578 -26.18 36.33 60.95
N ASP A 579 -27.31 37.04 60.98
CA ASP A 579 -28.12 37.41 59.80
C ASP A 579 -27.38 38.29 58.75
N ASN A 580 -26.21 38.84 59.10
CA ASN A 580 -25.45 39.80 58.26
C ASN A 580 -24.00 39.37 57.96
N ALA A 581 -23.55 38.20 58.42
CA ALA A 581 -22.18 37.73 58.16
C ALA A 581 -22.18 36.60 57.12
N GLU A 582 -21.23 36.66 56.19
CA GLU A 582 -20.99 35.59 55.23
C GLU A 582 -19.74 34.82 55.65
N VAL A 583 -19.80 33.50 55.48
CA VAL A 583 -18.68 32.59 55.74
C VAL A 583 -18.32 31.85 54.47
N CYS A 584 -17.04 31.59 54.30
CA CYS A 584 -16.55 30.73 53.24
C CYS A 584 -16.55 29.29 53.77
N MET A 585 -17.33 28.43 53.12
CA MET A 585 -17.31 26.99 53.31
C MET A 585 -16.34 26.39 52.29
N ALA A 586 -15.29 25.74 52.79
CA ALA A 586 -14.36 24.97 51.99
C ALA A 586 -14.74 23.48 52.04
N ILE A 587 -14.95 22.90 50.86
CA ILE A 587 -15.21 21.48 50.67
C ILE A 587 -13.92 20.86 50.14
N LEU A 588 -13.32 20.00 50.95
CA LEU A 588 -12.03 19.37 50.70
C LEU A 588 -12.27 17.92 50.26
N SER A 589 -11.84 17.55 49.07
CA SER A 589 -11.95 16.17 48.59
C SER A 589 -10.55 15.58 48.46
N ASP A 590 -10.30 14.45 49.12
CA ASP A 590 -9.07 13.69 48.90
C ASP A 590 -9.14 13.05 47.51
N VAL A 591 -8.51 13.71 46.54
CA VAL A 591 -8.42 13.22 45.16
C VAL A 591 -7.10 12.50 44.94
N THR A 592 -6.38 12.10 46.00
CA THR A 592 -5.09 11.42 45.88
C THR A 592 -5.20 10.15 45.04
N GLU A 593 -6.23 9.33 45.27
CA GLU A 593 -6.44 8.12 44.47
C GLU A 593 -6.74 8.46 43.02
N ASN A 594 -7.63 9.43 42.76
CA ASN A 594 -7.94 9.88 41.40
C ASN A 594 -6.74 10.50 40.69
N ARG A 595 -5.91 11.28 41.40
CA ARG A 595 -4.69 11.89 40.86
C ARG A 595 -3.58 10.88 40.61
N LEU A 596 -3.44 9.89 41.50
CA LEU A 596 -2.52 8.76 41.27
C LEU A 596 -3.01 7.90 40.10
N LEU A 597 -4.31 7.64 39.98
CA LEU A 597 -4.92 6.95 38.85
C LEU A 597 -4.78 7.73 37.55
N GLU A 598 -5.06 9.03 37.54
CA GLU A 598 -4.85 9.92 36.38
C GLU A 598 -3.37 9.91 35.97
N SER A 599 -2.45 10.02 36.93
CA SER A 599 -1.02 9.91 36.68
C SER A 599 -0.62 8.54 36.15
N GLN A 600 -1.22 7.45 36.63
CA GLN A 600 -0.99 6.09 36.12
C GLN A 600 -1.51 5.93 34.69
N VAL A 601 -2.70 6.45 34.40
CA VAL A 601 -3.29 6.44 33.04
C VAL A 601 -2.45 7.29 32.09
N GLU A 602 -1.97 8.45 32.52
CA GLU A 602 -1.08 9.31 31.73
C GLU A 602 0.27 8.61 31.43
N GLN A 603 0.85 7.95 32.44
CA GLN A 603 2.06 7.13 32.27
C GLN A 603 1.82 5.98 31.29
N GLU A 604 0.69 5.28 31.40
CA GLU A 604 0.35 4.17 30.52
C GLU A 604 0.10 4.64 29.08
N ARG A 605 -0.50 5.82 28.88
CA ARG A 605 -0.63 6.48 27.58
C ARG A 605 0.72 6.79 26.96
N ASN A 606 1.63 7.42 27.72
CA ASN A 606 2.96 7.77 27.24
C ASN A 606 3.78 6.51 26.88
N LEU A 607 3.64 5.46 27.69
CA LEU A 607 4.24 4.16 27.43
C LEU A 607 3.71 3.54 26.12
N LEU A 608 2.40 3.56 25.87
CA LEU A 608 1.83 3.08 24.59
C LEU A 608 2.33 3.88 23.38
N LYS A 609 2.50 5.20 23.51
CA LYS A 609 3.07 6.04 22.44
C LYS A 609 4.52 5.66 22.14
N MET A 610 5.33 5.51 23.18
CA MET A 610 6.72 5.03 23.06
C MET A 610 6.76 3.65 22.38
N VAL A 611 5.92 2.71 22.82
CA VAL A 611 5.83 1.37 22.23
C VAL A 611 5.54 1.44 20.72
N VAL A 612 4.51 2.18 20.30
CA VAL A 612 4.18 2.27 18.87
C VAL A 612 5.33 2.92 18.08
N LYS A 613 5.93 3.99 18.59
CA LYS A 613 7.08 4.64 17.93
C LYS A 613 8.28 3.72 17.78
N VAL A 614 8.55 2.89 18.79
CA VAL A 614 9.62 1.88 18.74
C VAL A 614 9.30 0.78 17.73
N ILE A 615 8.06 0.30 17.65
CA ILE A 615 7.63 -0.71 16.65
C ILE A 615 7.77 -0.16 15.23
N VAL A 616 7.29 1.06 15.00
CA VAL A 616 7.29 1.71 13.69
C VAL A 616 8.72 2.05 13.25
N ASN A 617 9.54 2.60 14.16
CA ASN A 617 10.92 3.03 13.90
C ASN A 617 11.96 2.03 14.45
N ARG A 618 11.67 0.72 14.33
CA ARG A 618 12.49 -0.35 14.93
C ARG A 618 13.99 -0.26 14.63
N THR A 619 14.35 0.11 13.40
CA THR A 619 15.76 0.18 12.98
C THR A 619 16.50 1.30 13.70
N ASP A 620 15.88 2.47 13.83
CA ASP A 620 16.48 3.64 14.47
C ASP A 620 16.59 3.44 15.98
N PHE A 621 15.59 2.81 16.60
CA PHE A 621 15.62 2.42 18.00
C PHE A 621 16.82 1.52 18.31
N ILE A 622 16.98 0.43 17.57
CA ILE A 622 18.06 -0.56 17.79
C ILE A 622 19.44 0.11 17.62
N GLN A 623 19.62 0.92 16.58
CA GLN A 623 20.87 1.63 16.33
C GLN A 623 21.21 2.61 17.47
N ASN A 624 20.24 3.39 17.95
CA ASN A 624 20.45 4.36 19.03
C ASN A 624 20.82 3.68 20.36
N VAL A 625 20.13 2.59 20.70
CA VAL A 625 20.44 1.77 21.87
C VAL A 625 21.88 1.24 21.81
N ASN A 626 22.28 0.69 20.66
CA ASN A 626 23.62 0.13 20.47
C ASN A 626 24.73 1.20 20.46
N ASP A 627 24.46 2.38 19.93
CA ASP A 627 25.41 3.50 19.96
C ASP A 627 25.59 4.05 21.38
N PHE A 628 24.50 4.14 22.14
CA PHE A 628 24.55 4.58 23.54
C PHE A 628 25.30 3.58 24.42
N ARG A 629 25.03 2.27 24.30
CA ARG A 629 25.78 1.21 24.99
C ARG A 629 27.27 1.28 24.66
N ARG A 630 27.64 1.41 23.38
CA ARG A 630 29.06 1.54 23.00
C ARG A 630 29.71 2.77 23.62
N PHE A 631 28.99 3.89 23.69
CA PHE A 631 29.45 5.11 24.34
C PHE A 631 29.63 4.93 25.86
N SER A 632 28.66 4.31 26.55
CA SER A 632 28.70 4.06 28.00
C SER A 632 29.85 3.13 28.39
N THR A 633 30.05 2.02 27.67
CA THR A 633 31.02 0.99 28.08
C THR A 633 32.47 1.35 27.72
N SER A 634 32.70 1.97 26.56
CA SER A 634 34.07 2.17 26.03
C SER A 634 34.34 3.57 25.48
N GLY A 635 33.33 4.25 24.94
CA GLY A 635 33.47 5.58 24.35
C GLY A 635 33.91 6.64 25.36
N LEU A 636 33.26 6.67 26.53
CA LEU A 636 33.53 7.63 27.59
C LEU A 636 34.97 7.50 28.14
N GLN A 637 35.40 6.26 28.45
CA GLN A 637 36.76 6.01 28.91
C GLN A 637 37.81 6.39 27.86
N ARG A 638 37.54 6.14 26.58
CA ARG A 638 38.43 6.50 25.47
C ARG A 638 38.60 8.02 25.36
N ILE A 639 37.51 8.79 25.50
CA ILE A 639 37.55 10.26 25.44
C ILE A 639 38.32 10.81 26.64
N LEU A 640 38.04 10.30 27.85
CA LEU A 640 38.74 10.69 29.08
C LEU A 640 40.25 10.36 29.03
N ALA A 641 40.63 9.21 28.44
CA ALA A 641 42.01 8.76 28.30
C ALA A 641 42.78 9.41 27.13
N SER A 642 42.13 10.23 26.29
CA SER A 642 42.77 10.88 25.14
C SER A 642 43.79 11.95 25.56
N SER A 643 44.72 12.27 24.66
CA SER A 643 45.74 13.33 24.85
C SER A 643 45.22 14.75 24.53
N ALA A 644 43.92 14.90 24.27
CA ALA A 644 43.26 16.18 24.00
C ALA A 644 43.24 17.10 25.22
N LYS A 645 43.04 18.40 25.02
CA LYS A 645 42.86 19.35 26.13
C LYS A 645 41.54 19.06 26.86
N ASP A 646 41.46 19.37 28.14
CA ASP A 646 40.26 19.07 28.95
C ASP A 646 39.01 19.80 28.43
N GLU A 647 39.16 21.01 27.88
CA GLU A 647 38.09 21.73 27.17
C GLU A 647 37.57 20.98 25.92
N GLU A 648 38.46 20.31 25.19
CA GLU A 648 38.11 19.54 23.98
C GLU A 648 37.40 18.23 24.36
N LYS A 649 37.89 17.55 25.41
CA LYS A 649 37.23 16.35 25.96
C LYS A 649 35.82 16.67 26.45
N PHE A 650 35.67 17.76 27.18
CA PHE A 650 34.38 18.22 27.69
C PHE A 650 33.40 18.53 26.55
N ALA A 651 33.84 19.28 25.54
CA ALA A 651 33.01 19.62 24.39
C ALA A 651 32.56 18.38 23.59
N GLU A 652 33.42 17.38 23.47
CA GLU A 652 33.10 16.13 22.78
C GLU A 652 32.06 15.29 23.55
N ILE A 653 32.22 15.14 24.87
CA ILE A 653 31.24 14.43 25.72
C ILE A 653 29.88 15.14 25.69
N PHE A 654 29.87 16.46 25.86
CA PHE A 654 28.64 17.26 25.83
C PHE A 654 27.88 17.10 24.50
N ARG A 655 28.60 17.14 23.36
CA ARG A 655 27.99 16.94 22.03
C ARG A 655 27.37 15.54 21.87
N GLN A 656 28.02 14.50 22.38
CA GLN A 656 27.51 13.13 22.34
C GLN A 656 26.23 13.00 23.18
N LEU A 657 26.25 13.49 24.42
CA LEU A 657 25.07 13.49 25.31
C LEU A 657 23.89 14.26 24.70
N HIS A 658 24.16 15.42 24.08
CA HIS A 658 23.14 16.21 23.38
C HIS A 658 22.51 15.45 22.20
N THR A 659 23.34 14.71 21.46
CA THR A 659 22.88 13.90 20.32
C THR A 659 22.01 12.74 20.80
N PHE A 660 22.44 12.03 21.85
CA PHE A 660 21.66 10.94 22.43
C PHE A 660 20.32 11.41 22.99
N LYS A 661 20.31 12.54 23.71
CA LYS A 661 19.08 13.18 24.18
C LYS A 661 18.11 13.48 23.03
N GLY A 662 18.61 14.02 21.92
CA GLY A 662 17.81 14.29 20.73
C GLY A 662 17.23 13.02 20.12
N ASN A 663 18.03 11.96 19.99
CA ASN A 663 17.60 10.69 19.39
C ASN A 663 16.58 9.94 20.27
N PHE A 664 16.81 9.86 21.59
CA PHE A 664 15.88 9.21 22.52
C PHE A 664 14.58 10.00 22.70
N SER A 665 14.62 11.33 22.60
CA SER A 665 13.41 12.17 22.62
C SER A 665 12.50 11.94 21.42
N GLN A 666 13.03 11.57 20.25
CA GLN A 666 12.19 11.23 19.09
C GLN A 666 11.39 9.94 19.31
N LEU A 667 11.95 9.03 20.11
CA LEU A 667 11.39 7.72 20.46
C LEU A 667 10.50 7.79 21.71
N ASP A 668 10.28 8.97 22.30
CA ASP A 668 9.53 9.20 23.54
C ASP A 668 10.07 8.44 24.79
N MET A 669 11.36 8.08 24.78
CA MET A 669 12.04 7.44 25.92
C MET A 669 12.32 8.47 27.02
N SER A 670 11.33 8.68 27.89
CA SER A 670 11.28 9.85 28.76
C SER A 670 12.27 9.78 29.92
N PHE A 671 12.54 8.57 30.46
CA PHE A 671 13.41 8.41 31.62
C PHE A 671 14.88 8.72 31.29
N ILE A 672 15.42 8.18 30.21
CA ILE A 672 16.80 8.46 29.77
C ILE A 672 16.97 9.93 29.37
N VAL A 673 15.96 10.54 28.75
CA VAL A 673 16.01 11.95 28.30
C VAL A 673 16.10 12.91 29.49
N GLU A 674 15.34 12.66 30.56
CA GLU A 674 15.38 13.50 31.76
C GLU A 674 16.74 13.44 32.47
N ASN A 675 17.30 12.23 32.64
CA ASN A 675 18.62 12.05 33.26
C ASN A 675 19.75 12.66 32.41
N LEU A 676 19.71 12.50 31.09
CA LEU A 676 20.65 13.16 30.18
C LEU A 676 20.56 14.68 30.26
N HIS A 677 19.35 15.24 30.43
CA HIS A 677 19.17 16.68 30.58
C HIS A 677 19.75 17.22 31.91
N GLN A 678 19.56 16.50 33.02
CA GLN A 678 20.16 16.86 34.31
C GLN A 678 21.69 16.83 34.25
N LEU A 679 22.24 15.81 33.56
CA LEU A 679 23.68 15.70 33.34
C LEU A 679 24.23 16.85 32.47
N GLU A 680 23.55 17.21 31.38
CA GLU A 680 23.91 18.38 30.56
C GLU A 680 23.93 19.68 31.38
N THR A 681 22.93 19.89 32.24
CA THR A 681 22.82 21.08 33.10
C THR A 681 23.99 21.12 34.09
N THR A 682 24.23 20.01 34.79
CA THR A 682 25.33 19.85 35.74
C THR A 682 26.67 20.15 35.07
N MET A 683 26.91 19.59 33.89
CA MET A 683 28.12 19.87 33.11
C MET A 683 28.25 21.36 32.74
N THR A 684 27.14 22.01 32.39
CA THR A 684 27.13 23.44 32.04
C THR A 684 27.46 24.33 33.25
N ASP A 685 26.97 23.98 34.44
CA ASP A 685 27.28 24.71 35.68
C ASP A 685 28.76 24.59 36.05
N PHE A 686 29.35 23.39 35.94
CA PHE A 686 30.79 23.18 36.13
C PHE A 686 31.65 24.02 35.16
N LYS A 687 31.17 24.25 33.93
CA LYS A 687 31.86 25.13 32.97
C LYS A 687 31.84 26.60 33.40
N ASN A 688 30.79 27.04 34.09
CA ASN A 688 30.60 28.43 34.50
C ASN A 688 31.34 28.79 35.81
N GLU A 689 31.59 27.83 36.70
CA GLU A 689 32.20 28.06 38.02
C GLU A 689 33.75 28.12 38.02
N GLY A 690 34.40 27.84 36.88
CA GLY A 690 35.80 28.20 36.65
C GLY A 690 36.85 27.25 37.23
N GLY A 691 37.12 26.14 36.52
CA GLY A 691 38.33 25.34 36.68
C GLY A 691 38.13 23.86 36.40
N LEU A 692 38.33 23.43 35.16
CA LEU A 692 38.30 22.01 34.79
C LEU A 692 39.63 21.33 35.22
N ASP A 693 39.64 20.70 36.40
CA ASP A 693 40.66 19.69 36.72
C ASP A 693 40.20 18.31 36.20
N GLN A 694 41.11 17.54 35.59
CA GLN A 694 40.84 16.15 35.18
C GLN A 694 40.33 15.28 36.33
N GLY A 695 40.69 15.63 37.57
CA GLY A 695 40.20 14.96 38.78
C GLY A 695 38.68 15.06 38.96
N GLU A 696 38.09 16.24 38.73
CA GLU A 696 36.67 16.50 38.98
C GLU A 696 35.77 15.90 37.88
N LEU A 697 36.20 16.02 36.61
CA LEU A 697 35.53 15.39 35.47
C LEU A 697 35.48 13.86 35.61
N LYS A 698 36.59 13.26 36.08
CA LYS A 698 36.67 11.82 36.29
C LYS A 698 35.81 11.39 37.47
N HIS A 699 35.71 12.21 38.52
CA HIS A 699 34.84 11.97 39.67
C HIS A 699 33.36 11.97 39.29
N LEU A 700 32.93 12.97 38.51
CA LEU A 700 31.54 13.12 38.04
C LEU A 700 31.03 11.88 37.31
N PHE A 701 31.86 11.32 36.42
CA PHE A 701 31.48 10.14 35.63
C PHE A 701 31.78 8.79 36.32
N THR A 702 32.45 8.77 37.48
CA THR A 702 32.58 7.53 38.29
C THR A 702 31.37 7.26 39.17
N GLU A 703 30.56 8.27 39.49
CA GLU A 703 29.35 8.12 40.32
C GLU A 703 28.08 7.86 39.48
N ILE A 704 28.15 8.05 38.16
CA ILE A 704 27.00 7.95 37.26
C ILE A 704 27.08 6.66 36.45
N ASP A 705 26.06 5.81 36.58
CA ASP A 705 25.87 4.64 35.71
C ASP A 705 24.87 4.96 34.60
N LEU A 706 25.40 5.32 33.43
CA LEU A 706 24.60 5.64 32.24
C LEU A 706 23.78 4.44 31.75
N GLU A 707 24.23 3.21 31.97
CA GLU A 707 23.53 2.01 31.50
C GLU A 707 22.24 1.78 32.28
N THR A 708 22.25 2.11 33.58
CA THR A 708 21.04 1.99 34.42
C THR A 708 19.90 2.86 33.88
N TRP A 709 20.20 4.05 33.36
CA TRP A 709 19.17 4.95 32.82
C TRP A 709 18.50 4.38 31.57
N LEU A 710 19.27 3.75 30.69
CA LEU A 710 18.73 3.09 29.51
C LEU A 710 17.92 1.83 29.88
N GLN A 711 18.37 1.09 30.90
CA GLN A 711 17.71 -0.13 31.33
C GLN A 711 16.30 0.09 31.85
N GLU A 712 16.00 1.23 32.48
CA GLU A 712 14.66 1.55 32.97
C GLU A 712 13.64 1.67 31.81
N ASP A 713 13.92 2.46 30.78
CA ASP A 713 13.04 2.55 29.60
C ASP A 713 12.92 1.21 28.85
N LEU A 714 14.02 0.44 28.77
CA LEU A 714 14.00 -0.89 28.16
C LEU A 714 13.16 -1.89 28.94
N ALA A 715 13.18 -1.84 30.29
CA ALA A 715 12.37 -2.72 31.13
C ALA A 715 10.87 -2.52 30.88
N TYR A 716 10.42 -1.26 30.75
CA TYR A 716 9.02 -0.95 30.39
C TYR A 716 8.64 -1.46 29.00
N LEU A 717 9.55 -1.34 28.02
CA LEU A 717 9.32 -1.89 26.69
C LEU A 717 9.27 -3.42 26.69
N GLU A 718 10.12 -4.08 27.48
CA GLU A 718 10.14 -5.53 27.64
C GLU A 718 8.88 -6.07 28.33
N GLU A 719 8.28 -5.32 29.26
CA GLU A 719 7.02 -5.68 29.90
C GLU A 719 5.86 -5.76 28.87
N ILE A 720 5.82 -4.83 27.92
CA ILE A 720 4.75 -4.76 26.91
C ILE A 720 5.06 -5.59 25.67
N LEU A 721 6.30 -5.64 25.21
CA LEU A 721 6.64 -6.31 23.94
C LEU A 721 7.16 -7.75 24.17
N GLY A 722 7.52 -8.10 25.41
CA GLY A 722 7.99 -9.42 25.82
C GLY A 722 9.48 -9.44 26.20
N GLN A 723 9.88 -10.43 27.03
CA GLN A 723 11.20 -10.56 27.68
C GLN A 723 12.42 -10.76 26.75
N LYS A 724 12.30 -10.52 25.45
CA LYS A 724 13.38 -10.57 24.45
C LYS A 724 13.25 -9.46 23.41
N LEU A 725 13.04 -8.22 23.88
CA LEU A 725 12.93 -7.05 23.01
C LEU A 725 14.16 -6.87 22.11
N LEU A 726 15.36 -7.14 22.65
CA LEU A 726 16.64 -7.13 21.95
C LEU A 726 17.31 -8.49 22.14
N THR A 727 17.30 -9.33 21.11
CA THR A 727 18.03 -10.61 21.09
C THR A 727 19.54 -10.38 20.84
N GLU A 728 20.38 -11.41 20.98
CA GLU A 728 21.83 -11.35 20.67
C GLU A 728 22.17 -10.92 19.21
N HIS A 729 21.15 -10.77 18.35
CA HIS A 729 21.25 -10.44 16.93
C HIS A 729 20.58 -9.11 16.52
N ASP A 730 20.24 -8.22 17.46
CA ASP A 730 19.69 -6.89 17.12
C ASP A 730 18.36 -6.94 16.32
N GLU A 731 17.46 -7.89 16.61
CA GLU A 731 16.14 -8.01 15.99
C GLU A 731 14.99 -7.85 17.00
N LEU A 732 13.95 -7.09 16.62
CA LEU A 732 12.70 -6.88 17.36
C LEU A 732 11.61 -7.84 16.85
N VAL A 733 11.14 -8.76 17.70
CA VAL A 733 10.12 -9.77 17.35
C VAL A 733 8.85 -9.53 18.16
N ILE A 734 7.70 -9.44 17.48
CA ILE A 734 6.39 -9.15 18.10
C ILE A 734 5.34 -10.11 17.56
N SER A 735 4.53 -10.70 18.44
CA SER A 735 3.47 -11.63 18.05
C SER A 735 2.22 -10.91 17.51
N LYS A 736 1.46 -11.56 16.60
CA LYS A 736 0.21 -11.02 16.05
C LYS A 736 -0.81 -10.71 17.15
N ASN A 737 -0.93 -11.59 18.15
CA ASN A 737 -1.84 -11.39 19.28
C ASN A 737 -1.44 -10.17 20.11
N LYS A 738 -0.14 -9.90 20.26
CA LYS A 738 0.33 -8.72 20.99
C LYS A 738 0.07 -7.43 20.22
N LEU A 739 0.15 -7.45 18.88
CA LEU A 739 -0.26 -6.31 18.06
C LEU A 739 -1.75 -6.00 18.22
N ILE A 740 -2.61 -7.03 18.30
CA ILE A 740 -4.05 -6.85 18.54
C ILE A 740 -4.30 -6.34 19.97
N GLU A 741 -3.58 -6.85 20.97
CA GLU A 741 -3.67 -6.37 22.35
C GLU A 741 -3.25 -4.90 22.46
N ILE A 742 -2.15 -4.51 21.79
CA ILE A 742 -1.68 -3.13 21.72
C ILE A 742 -2.72 -2.26 20.99
N GLU A 743 -3.28 -2.73 19.87
CA GLU A 743 -4.36 -2.03 19.16
C GLU A 743 -5.56 -1.75 20.08
N ASN A 744 -6.01 -2.76 20.82
CA ASN A 744 -7.12 -2.65 21.76
C ASN A 744 -6.82 -1.71 22.94
N ARG A 745 -5.60 -1.77 23.49
CA ARG A 745 -5.15 -0.85 24.54
C ARG A 745 -5.08 0.59 24.04
N ILE A 746 -4.63 0.79 22.79
CA ILE A 746 -4.62 2.11 22.15
C ILE A 746 -6.04 2.66 22.01
N VAL A 747 -6.96 1.87 21.47
CA VAL A 747 -8.38 2.28 21.31
C VAL A 747 -9.02 2.61 22.66
N THR A 748 -8.64 1.90 23.72
CA THR A 748 -9.22 2.09 25.06
C THR A 748 -8.65 3.29 25.81
N LEU A 749 -7.34 3.53 25.70
CA LEU A 749 -6.63 4.49 26.55
C LEU A 749 -6.31 5.81 25.85
N LEU A 750 -6.15 5.84 24.52
CA LEU A 750 -5.75 7.03 23.78
C LEU A 750 -6.97 7.77 23.17
N PRO A 751 -6.90 9.11 23.03
CA PRO A 751 -7.95 9.87 22.37
C PRO A 751 -8.08 9.52 20.88
N PRO A 752 -9.28 9.66 20.28
CA PRO A 752 -9.56 9.32 18.88
C PRO A 752 -8.59 9.93 17.85
N SER A 753 -8.13 11.16 18.09
CA SER A 753 -7.16 11.85 17.24
C SER A 753 -5.80 11.14 17.17
N GLU A 754 -5.33 10.57 18.28
CA GLU A 754 -4.08 9.81 18.34
C GLU A 754 -4.25 8.39 17.80
N CYS A 755 -5.40 7.75 18.08
CA CYS A 755 -5.77 6.47 17.49
C CYS A 755 -5.74 6.51 15.95
N LYS A 756 -6.25 7.59 15.35
CA LYS A 756 -6.23 7.82 13.89
C LYS A 756 -4.83 7.85 13.30
N LEU A 757 -3.83 8.28 14.06
CA LEU A 757 -2.43 8.32 13.62
C LEU A 757 -1.72 6.97 13.83
N LEU A 758 -1.96 6.31 14.95
CA LEU A 758 -1.18 5.15 15.39
C LEU A 758 -1.73 3.81 14.89
N ILE A 759 -3.06 3.65 14.81
CA ILE A 759 -3.70 2.39 14.40
C ILE A 759 -3.39 2.04 12.93
N PRO A 760 -3.43 2.97 11.96
CA PRO A 760 -3.10 2.63 10.57
C PRO A 760 -1.64 2.15 10.43
N GLU A 761 -0.70 2.76 11.14
CA GLU A 761 0.71 2.34 11.14
C GLU A 761 0.87 0.94 11.75
N LEU A 762 0.06 0.59 12.75
CA LEU A 762 0.02 -0.75 13.35
C LEU A 762 -0.65 -1.79 12.41
N ARG A 763 -1.78 -1.44 11.78
CA ARG A 763 -2.53 -2.32 10.86
C ARG A 763 -1.75 -2.64 9.59
N ARG A 764 -0.91 -1.73 9.10
CA ARG A 764 0.02 -1.99 7.97
C ARG A 764 0.94 -3.19 8.20
N LEU A 765 1.17 -3.57 9.46
CA LEU A 765 1.97 -4.75 9.82
C LEU A 765 1.16 -6.07 9.68
N ARG A 766 -0.18 -6.02 9.56
CA ARG A 766 -1.09 -7.19 9.54
C ARG A 766 -1.80 -7.44 8.19
N TYR A 767 -2.14 -6.41 7.42
CA TYR A 767 -3.04 -6.49 6.25
C TYR A 767 -2.33 -6.98 4.98
N LYS A 768 -3.07 -7.64 4.06
CA LYS A 768 -2.56 -8.16 2.78
C LYS A 768 -3.53 -7.91 1.62
N PRO A 769 -3.06 -7.91 0.35
CA PRO A 769 -3.95 -7.77 -0.80
C PRO A 769 -4.93 -8.93 -0.95
N LEU A 770 -6.23 -8.66 -1.05
CA LEU A 770 -7.29 -9.68 -1.16
C LEU A 770 -7.09 -10.63 -2.36
N ALA A 771 -6.55 -10.11 -3.46
CA ALA A 771 -6.25 -10.89 -4.66
C ALA A 771 -5.33 -12.10 -4.37
N GLU A 772 -4.45 -12.00 -3.36
CA GLU A 772 -3.58 -13.11 -2.94
C GLU A 772 -4.39 -14.31 -2.38
N LEU A 773 -5.61 -14.11 -1.89
CA LEU A 773 -6.47 -15.20 -1.42
C LEU A 773 -7.07 -16.01 -2.57
N PHE A 774 -7.18 -15.42 -3.76
CA PHE A 774 -7.80 -16.03 -4.94
C PHE A 774 -6.80 -16.71 -5.88
N SER A 775 -5.50 -16.40 -5.76
CA SER A 775 -4.46 -16.97 -6.64
C SER A 775 -4.39 -18.51 -6.55
N SER A 776 -4.73 -19.09 -5.39
CA SER A 776 -4.77 -20.55 -5.19
C SER A 776 -5.92 -21.26 -5.92
N PHE A 777 -6.97 -20.53 -6.33
CA PHE A 777 -8.11 -21.12 -7.04
C PHE A 777 -7.83 -21.39 -8.51
N ALA A 778 -6.95 -20.59 -9.15
CA ALA A 778 -6.56 -20.82 -10.54
C ALA A 778 -5.95 -22.23 -10.72
N ASP A 779 -5.05 -22.63 -9.81
CA ASP A 779 -4.45 -23.97 -9.83
C ASP A 779 -5.44 -25.09 -9.50
N TYR A 780 -6.37 -24.84 -8.58
CA TYR A 780 -7.42 -25.80 -8.25
C TYR A 780 -8.34 -26.07 -9.45
N VAL A 781 -8.76 -25.02 -10.15
CA VAL A 781 -9.64 -25.08 -11.33
C VAL A 781 -8.95 -25.82 -12.48
N ASN A 782 -7.70 -25.49 -12.78
CA ASN A 782 -6.91 -26.15 -13.84
C ASN A 782 -6.77 -27.66 -13.58
N ARG A 783 -6.39 -28.07 -12.36
CA ARG A 783 -6.27 -29.50 -12.00
C ARG A 783 -7.60 -30.24 -12.07
N LEU A 784 -8.70 -29.56 -11.74
CA LEU A 784 -10.03 -30.16 -11.82
C LEU A 784 -10.47 -30.36 -13.28
N ALA A 785 -10.17 -29.40 -14.16
CA ALA A 785 -10.48 -29.51 -15.59
C ALA A 785 -9.70 -30.66 -16.24
N GLU A 786 -8.40 -30.78 -15.95
CA GLU A 786 -7.58 -31.91 -16.42
C GLU A 786 -8.15 -33.26 -15.99
N ARG A 787 -8.54 -33.40 -14.71
CA ARG A 787 -9.12 -34.64 -14.19
C ARG A 787 -10.43 -35.04 -14.87
N LEU A 788 -11.21 -34.04 -15.29
CA LEU A 788 -12.51 -34.25 -15.94
C LEU A 788 -12.39 -34.22 -17.48
N GLU A 789 -11.16 -34.25 -18.00
CA GLU A 789 -10.85 -34.24 -19.43
C GLU A 789 -11.46 -33.04 -20.18
N LYS A 790 -11.55 -31.89 -19.50
CA LYS A 790 -12.01 -30.62 -20.08
C LYS A 790 -10.83 -29.68 -20.31
N ARG A 791 -10.87 -28.91 -21.39
CA ARG A 791 -9.87 -27.91 -21.73
C ARG A 791 -10.37 -26.53 -21.33
N ILE A 792 -9.56 -25.77 -20.59
CA ILE A 792 -9.86 -24.39 -20.19
C ILE A 792 -8.66 -23.48 -20.40
N TYR A 793 -8.91 -22.20 -20.67
CA TYR A 793 -7.88 -21.17 -20.62
C TYR A 793 -7.43 -20.93 -19.17
N PRO A 794 -6.21 -20.38 -18.96
CA PRO A 794 -5.78 -19.94 -17.63
C PRO A 794 -6.82 -19.02 -16.99
N VAL A 795 -7.23 -19.33 -15.76
CA VAL A 795 -8.25 -18.56 -15.04
C VAL A 795 -7.84 -17.09 -14.97
N LYS A 796 -8.68 -16.22 -15.53
CA LYS A 796 -8.41 -14.78 -15.58
C LYS A 796 -8.81 -14.15 -14.25
N LEU A 797 -7.83 -13.72 -13.46
CA LEU A 797 -8.05 -12.96 -12.23
C LEU A 797 -7.80 -11.46 -12.48
N THR A 798 -8.85 -10.66 -12.41
CA THR A 798 -8.76 -9.19 -12.41
C THR A 798 -9.15 -8.70 -11.01
N ALA A 799 -8.29 -7.94 -10.33
CA ALA A 799 -8.59 -7.49 -8.97
C ALA A 799 -8.13 -6.04 -8.74
N GLU A 800 -8.97 -5.26 -8.07
CA GLU A 800 -8.58 -3.99 -7.47
C GLU A 800 -7.60 -4.20 -6.29
N PRO A 801 -6.73 -3.22 -5.98
CA PRO A 801 -5.74 -3.31 -4.91
C PRO A 801 -6.38 -3.11 -3.52
N ILE A 802 -7.19 -4.07 -3.08
CA ILE A 802 -7.92 -4.05 -1.81
C ILE A 802 -7.06 -4.73 -0.73
N GLN A 803 -6.80 -4.05 0.39
CA GLN A 803 -6.07 -4.59 1.55
C GLN A 803 -7.08 -5.10 2.59
N VAL A 804 -6.94 -6.34 3.04
CA VAL A 804 -7.83 -6.96 4.03
C VAL A 804 -7.05 -7.77 5.06
N ASP A 805 -7.66 -8.07 6.21
CA ASP A 805 -7.20 -9.17 7.06
C ASP A 805 -7.61 -10.51 6.43
N PRO A 806 -6.64 -11.38 6.05
CA PRO A 806 -6.94 -12.68 5.47
C PRO A 806 -7.86 -13.57 6.33
N ASP A 807 -7.82 -13.41 7.65
CA ASP A 807 -8.57 -14.26 8.56
C ASP A 807 -10.08 -13.98 8.55
N ALA A 808 -10.49 -12.74 8.27
CA ALA A 808 -11.90 -12.36 8.24
C ALA A 808 -12.68 -13.04 7.10
N TYR A 809 -12.06 -13.16 5.92
CA TYR A 809 -12.73 -13.69 4.73
C TYR A 809 -12.52 -15.20 4.50
N LYS A 810 -11.68 -15.83 5.32
CA LYS A 810 -11.21 -17.21 5.16
C LYS A 810 -12.34 -18.24 4.99
N GLY A 811 -13.46 -18.08 5.70
CA GLY A 811 -14.62 -18.98 5.65
C GLY A 811 -15.30 -19.01 4.28
N VAL A 812 -15.58 -17.83 3.70
CA VAL A 812 -16.17 -17.73 2.36
C VAL A 812 -15.21 -18.19 1.29
N ILE A 813 -13.96 -17.73 1.35
CA ILE A 813 -12.93 -18.11 0.37
C ILE A 813 -12.82 -19.63 0.29
N LYS A 814 -12.73 -20.34 1.42
CA LYS A 814 -12.67 -21.81 1.46
C LYS A 814 -13.89 -22.48 0.81
N SER A 815 -15.05 -21.85 0.88
CA SER A 815 -16.31 -22.39 0.33
C SER A 815 -16.42 -22.22 -1.20
N LEU A 816 -15.63 -21.33 -1.81
CA LEU A 816 -15.61 -21.10 -3.27
C LEU A 816 -15.17 -22.32 -4.07
N VAL A 817 -14.48 -23.27 -3.43
CA VAL A 817 -14.11 -24.58 -4.00
C VAL A 817 -15.31 -25.26 -4.66
N HIS A 818 -16.51 -25.08 -4.11
CA HIS A 818 -17.74 -25.64 -4.65
C HIS A 818 -18.25 -24.92 -5.90
N VAL A 819 -18.11 -23.60 -5.99
CA VAL A 819 -18.50 -22.81 -7.17
C VAL A 819 -17.62 -23.20 -8.36
N PHE A 820 -16.31 -23.17 -8.16
CA PHE A 820 -15.34 -23.57 -9.18
C PHE A 820 -15.50 -25.03 -9.59
N ARG A 821 -15.84 -25.92 -8.64
CA ARG A 821 -16.13 -27.31 -8.98
C ARG A 821 -17.35 -27.44 -9.87
N ASN A 822 -18.43 -26.73 -9.57
CA ASN A 822 -19.65 -26.78 -10.36
C ASN A 822 -19.44 -26.17 -11.75
N ALA A 823 -18.71 -25.05 -11.85
CA ALA A 823 -18.35 -24.44 -13.12
C ALA A 823 -17.59 -25.42 -14.02
N VAL A 824 -16.61 -26.15 -13.47
CA VAL A 824 -15.81 -27.11 -14.27
C VAL A 824 -16.54 -28.42 -14.51
N ASP A 825 -17.12 -29.09 -13.52
CA ASP A 825 -17.77 -30.40 -13.69
C ASP A 825 -19.09 -30.30 -14.45
N HIS A 826 -19.94 -29.33 -14.09
CA HIS A 826 -21.30 -29.25 -14.61
C HIS A 826 -21.52 -28.07 -15.57
N GLY A 827 -20.84 -26.94 -15.37
CA GLY A 827 -20.97 -25.76 -16.24
C GLY A 827 -20.40 -26.04 -17.62
N LEU A 828 -19.10 -26.31 -17.70
CA LEU A 828 -18.40 -26.55 -18.97
C LEU A 828 -18.86 -27.84 -19.65
N GLU A 829 -18.89 -27.82 -20.98
CA GLU A 829 -19.15 -29.00 -21.81
C GLU A 829 -17.86 -29.81 -22.06
N SER A 830 -17.96 -31.00 -22.65
CA SER A 830 -16.77 -31.73 -23.11
C SER A 830 -16.19 -31.08 -24.36
N VAL A 831 -14.93 -31.37 -24.71
CA VAL A 831 -14.29 -30.79 -25.91
C VAL A 831 -15.09 -31.08 -27.17
N ASP A 832 -15.56 -32.32 -27.33
CA ASP A 832 -16.36 -32.75 -28.48
C ASP A 832 -17.71 -32.00 -28.53
N ASP A 833 -18.41 -31.90 -27.39
CA ASP A 833 -19.68 -31.16 -27.30
C ASP A 833 -19.52 -29.66 -27.63
N ARG A 834 -18.39 -29.04 -27.22
CA ARG A 834 -18.12 -27.61 -27.49
C ARG A 834 -17.95 -27.35 -28.97
N VAL A 835 -17.19 -28.19 -29.67
CA VAL A 835 -16.96 -28.07 -31.11
C VAL A 835 -18.26 -28.30 -31.89
N GLU A 836 -19.09 -29.27 -31.48
CA GLU A 836 -20.41 -29.49 -32.09
C GLU A 836 -21.36 -28.30 -31.93
N LEU A 837 -21.27 -27.58 -30.80
CA LEU A 837 -22.04 -26.36 -30.53
C LEU A 837 -21.43 -25.09 -31.16
N GLY A 838 -20.30 -25.21 -31.88
CA GLY A 838 -19.61 -24.08 -32.52
C GLY A 838 -18.86 -23.17 -31.54
N LYS A 839 -18.55 -23.66 -30.34
CA LYS A 839 -17.72 -22.98 -29.34
C LYS A 839 -16.26 -23.39 -29.49
N GLU A 840 -15.37 -22.55 -28.94
CA GLU A 840 -13.94 -22.85 -28.85
C GLU A 840 -13.68 -24.11 -28.01
N GLU A 841 -12.67 -24.88 -28.38
CA GLU A 841 -12.28 -26.12 -27.67
C GLU A 841 -11.92 -25.88 -26.20
N TYR A 842 -11.46 -24.67 -25.87
CA TYR A 842 -11.11 -24.24 -24.51
C TYR A 842 -12.24 -23.41 -23.91
N GLY A 843 -12.68 -23.77 -22.70
CA GLY A 843 -13.60 -22.97 -21.88
C GLY A 843 -12.92 -21.84 -21.14
N GLU A 844 -13.65 -20.77 -20.86
CA GLU A 844 -13.16 -19.62 -20.09
C GLU A 844 -13.79 -19.61 -18.69
N ILE A 845 -12.95 -19.42 -17.66
CA ILE A 845 -13.38 -19.11 -16.30
C ILE A 845 -12.68 -17.82 -15.88
N ALA A 846 -13.44 -16.83 -15.42
CA ALA A 846 -12.90 -15.55 -14.98
C ALA A 846 -13.36 -15.21 -13.56
N ILE A 847 -12.47 -14.55 -12.82
CA ILE A 847 -12.70 -14.01 -11.48
C ILE A 847 -12.44 -12.51 -11.58
N ASN A 848 -13.44 -11.69 -11.26
CA ASN A 848 -13.24 -10.25 -11.11
C ASN A 848 -13.56 -9.83 -9.68
N ILE A 849 -12.64 -9.09 -9.08
CA ILE A 849 -12.77 -8.55 -7.73
C ILE A 849 -12.74 -7.04 -7.86
N SER A 850 -13.87 -6.41 -7.53
CA SER A 850 -14.01 -4.96 -7.51
C SER A 850 -14.64 -4.53 -6.19
N THR A 851 -14.58 -3.24 -5.90
CA THR A 851 -15.28 -2.66 -4.75
C THR A 851 -16.43 -1.77 -5.23
N ASN A 852 -17.46 -1.67 -4.40
CA ASN A 852 -18.35 -0.53 -4.39
C ASN A 852 -18.34 0.08 -2.97
N ASP A 853 -19.09 1.16 -2.75
CA ASP A 853 -19.11 1.92 -1.49
C ASP A 853 -19.36 1.07 -0.23
N ARG A 854 -19.87 -0.17 -0.38
CA ARG A 854 -20.31 -1.02 0.74
C ARG A 854 -19.73 -2.44 0.73
N TYR A 855 -19.47 -2.99 -0.44
CA TYR A 855 -19.15 -4.39 -0.63
C TYR A 855 -17.93 -4.56 -1.54
N ILE A 856 -17.10 -5.54 -1.19
CA ILE A 856 -16.25 -6.23 -2.15
C ILE A 856 -17.18 -7.12 -3.00
N VAL A 857 -17.20 -6.86 -4.29
CA VAL A 857 -17.95 -7.63 -5.28
C VAL A 857 -17.01 -8.59 -5.98
N ILE A 858 -17.26 -9.88 -5.82
CA ILE A 858 -16.54 -10.94 -6.51
C ILE A 858 -17.46 -11.56 -7.54
N SER A 859 -17.12 -11.43 -8.82
CA SER A 859 -17.79 -12.17 -9.90
C SER A 859 -16.96 -13.37 -10.33
N ILE A 860 -17.60 -14.54 -10.42
CA ILE A 860 -17.01 -15.77 -10.93
C ILE A 860 -17.87 -16.23 -12.11
N SER A 861 -17.31 -16.20 -13.32
CA SER A 861 -18.04 -16.50 -14.56
C SER A 861 -17.44 -17.68 -15.31
N ASP A 862 -18.28 -18.48 -15.96
CA ASP A 862 -17.91 -19.52 -16.94
C ASP A 862 -18.67 -19.33 -18.27
N ASP A 863 -18.10 -19.83 -19.38
CA ASP A 863 -18.69 -19.78 -20.73
C ASP A 863 -19.38 -21.10 -21.17
N GLY A 864 -19.78 -21.91 -20.18
CA GLY A 864 -20.29 -23.26 -20.38
C GLY A 864 -21.75 -23.32 -20.85
N ARG A 865 -22.43 -24.41 -20.46
CA ARG A 865 -23.79 -24.72 -20.93
C ARG A 865 -24.88 -23.84 -20.35
N GLY A 866 -24.57 -23.07 -19.30
CA GLY A 866 -25.57 -22.34 -18.52
C GLY A 866 -26.53 -23.27 -17.75
N ILE A 867 -27.37 -22.70 -16.89
CA ILE A 867 -28.33 -23.47 -16.09
C ILE A 867 -29.71 -23.43 -16.74
N ASP A 868 -30.29 -24.59 -17.03
CA ASP A 868 -31.66 -24.70 -17.57
C ASP A 868 -32.69 -24.51 -16.43
N SER A 869 -33.26 -23.32 -16.33
CA SER A 869 -34.28 -22.98 -15.32
C SER A 869 -35.55 -23.83 -15.47
N MET A 870 -35.91 -24.24 -16.68
CA MET A 870 -37.07 -25.09 -16.94
C MET A 870 -36.83 -26.54 -16.48
N ALA A 871 -35.60 -27.05 -16.62
CA ALA A 871 -35.22 -28.34 -16.06
C ALA A 871 -35.20 -28.31 -14.53
N LEU A 872 -34.69 -27.24 -13.91
CA LEU A 872 -34.74 -27.06 -12.46
C LEU A 872 -36.17 -26.99 -11.94
N ARG A 873 -37.05 -26.24 -12.60
CA ARG A 873 -38.48 -26.12 -12.25
C ARG A 873 -39.19 -27.48 -12.30
N ARG A 874 -38.97 -28.27 -13.37
CA ARG A 874 -39.52 -29.64 -13.47
C ARG A 874 -38.99 -30.55 -12.36
N LYS A 875 -37.70 -30.43 -11.99
CA LYS A 875 -37.09 -31.28 -10.95
C LYS A 875 -37.55 -30.89 -9.54
N ALA A 876 -37.74 -29.60 -9.29
CA ALA A 876 -38.31 -29.08 -8.04
C ALA A 876 -39.76 -29.56 -7.83
N LEU A 877 -40.55 -29.63 -8.91
CA LEU A 877 -41.91 -30.18 -8.89
C LEU A 877 -41.92 -31.68 -8.54
N VAL A 878 -41.06 -32.47 -9.18
CA VAL A 878 -40.96 -33.93 -8.93
C VAL A 878 -40.46 -34.25 -7.52
N GLN A 879 -39.57 -33.42 -6.96
CA GLN A 879 -39.07 -33.57 -5.59
C GLN A 879 -39.96 -32.93 -4.51
N GLY A 880 -41.05 -32.26 -4.92
CA GLY A 880 -42.03 -31.65 -4.01
C GLY A 880 -41.48 -30.49 -3.18
N LEU A 881 -40.45 -29.79 -3.66
CA LEU A 881 -39.81 -28.68 -2.94
C LEU A 881 -40.69 -27.43 -2.88
N LEU A 882 -41.53 -27.24 -3.90
CA LEU A 882 -42.50 -26.14 -3.97
C LEU A 882 -43.83 -26.64 -4.59
N PRO A 883 -44.99 -26.09 -4.20
CA PRO A 883 -46.29 -26.38 -4.81
C PRO A 883 -46.35 -25.98 -6.29
N GLU A 884 -47.15 -26.69 -7.09
CA GLU A 884 -47.23 -26.47 -8.55
C GLU A 884 -47.70 -25.06 -8.94
N GLU A 885 -48.59 -24.44 -8.16
CA GLU A 885 -49.03 -23.05 -8.36
C GLU A 885 -47.87 -22.06 -8.15
N GLN A 886 -47.09 -22.20 -7.07
CA GLN A 886 -45.93 -21.32 -6.81
C GLN A 886 -44.80 -21.53 -7.82
N LEU A 887 -44.64 -22.75 -8.32
CA LEU A 887 -43.70 -23.06 -9.38
C LEU A 887 -44.15 -22.56 -10.74
N GLN A 888 -45.42 -22.15 -10.96
CA GLN A 888 -45.83 -21.51 -12.22
C GLN A 888 -45.55 -20.00 -12.21
N ASP A 889 -45.77 -19.35 -11.06
CA ASP A 889 -45.64 -17.89 -10.91
C ASP A 889 -44.24 -17.39 -10.57
N ALA A 890 -43.33 -18.27 -10.13
CA ALA A 890 -41.95 -17.88 -9.80
C ALA A 890 -41.21 -17.29 -11.02
N SER A 891 -40.36 -16.29 -10.79
CA SER A 891 -39.41 -15.77 -11.78
C SER A 891 -38.23 -16.73 -12.00
N ASP A 892 -37.53 -16.60 -13.14
CA ASP A 892 -36.34 -17.42 -13.40
C ASP A 892 -35.24 -17.19 -12.35
N GLU A 893 -35.10 -15.98 -11.80
CA GLU A 893 -34.15 -15.68 -10.72
C GLU A 893 -34.48 -16.44 -9.43
N GLU A 894 -35.77 -16.53 -9.06
CA GLU A 894 -36.23 -17.28 -7.88
C GLU A 894 -36.03 -18.79 -8.05
N ILE A 895 -36.22 -19.30 -9.27
CA ILE A 895 -35.96 -20.72 -9.58
C ILE A 895 -34.46 -21.04 -9.52
N LEU A 896 -33.59 -20.12 -9.95
CA LEU A 896 -32.14 -20.31 -9.88
C LEU A 896 -31.61 -20.31 -8.44
N GLN A 897 -32.28 -19.62 -7.50
CA GLN A 897 -31.90 -19.65 -6.07
C GLN A 897 -32.06 -21.04 -5.43
N LEU A 898 -32.82 -21.95 -6.05
CA LEU A 898 -32.99 -23.32 -5.56
C LEU A 898 -31.70 -24.14 -5.60
N ILE A 899 -30.68 -23.73 -6.36
CA ILE A 899 -29.36 -24.40 -6.38
C ILE A 899 -28.59 -24.30 -5.07
N PHE A 900 -29.00 -23.39 -4.17
CA PHE A 900 -28.44 -23.22 -2.83
C PHE A 900 -29.20 -24.01 -1.76
N VAL A 901 -30.25 -24.76 -2.12
CA VAL A 901 -31.04 -25.59 -1.20
C VAL A 901 -30.31 -26.92 -0.94
N ASP A 902 -30.17 -27.26 0.33
CA ASP A 902 -29.45 -28.46 0.76
C ASP A 902 -30.13 -29.75 0.23
N GLY A 903 -29.34 -30.64 -0.37
CA GLY A 903 -29.82 -31.90 -0.95
C GLY A 903 -30.41 -31.81 -2.37
N PHE A 904 -30.44 -30.64 -3.00
CA PHE A 904 -30.92 -30.47 -4.38
C PHE A 904 -29.78 -30.73 -5.39
N SER A 905 -29.93 -31.75 -6.24
CA SER A 905 -28.94 -32.12 -7.26
C SER A 905 -29.59 -32.55 -8.58
N THR A 906 -28.95 -32.25 -9.71
CA THR A 906 -29.47 -32.48 -11.06
C THR A 906 -29.18 -33.86 -11.67
N LYS A 907 -28.29 -34.69 -11.09
CA LYS A 907 -28.01 -36.07 -11.59
C LYS A 907 -29.03 -37.13 -11.11
N GLU A 908 -29.25 -38.17 -11.93
CA GLU A 908 -30.15 -39.32 -11.63
C GLU A 908 -29.43 -40.52 -10.99
N ASN A 909 -28.10 -40.66 -11.14
CA ASN A 909 -27.30 -41.73 -10.53
C ASN A 909 -26.22 -41.16 -9.62
N VAL A 910 -26.20 -41.62 -8.36
CA VAL A 910 -25.22 -41.23 -7.34
C VAL A 910 -24.07 -42.23 -7.34
N THR A 911 -22.83 -41.80 -7.61
CA THR A 911 -21.61 -42.59 -7.39
C THR A 911 -21.01 -42.24 -6.02
N GLU A 912 -20.32 -43.20 -5.38
CA GLU A 912 -19.76 -43.13 -4.00
C GLU A 912 -18.79 -41.95 -3.72
N VAL A 913 -18.46 -41.14 -4.74
CA VAL A 913 -17.60 -39.94 -4.61
C VAL A 913 -18.41 -38.63 -4.58
N SER A 914 -19.71 -38.66 -4.89
CA SER A 914 -20.59 -37.48 -4.87
C SER A 914 -21.37 -37.40 -3.55
N GLY A 915 -20.75 -36.80 -2.54
CA GLY A 915 -21.40 -36.46 -1.28
C GLY A 915 -22.54 -35.45 -1.46
N ARG A 916 -23.79 -35.94 -1.33
CA ARG A 916 -25.02 -35.30 -0.81
C ARG A 916 -25.51 -33.92 -1.31
N GLY A 917 -24.84 -33.21 -2.22
CA GLY A 917 -25.36 -31.94 -2.75
C GLY A 917 -25.32 -30.76 -1.76
N VAL A 918 -24.41 -30.81 -0.77
CA VAL A 918 -24.30 -29.83 0.34
C VAL A 918 -23.46 -28.59 -0.03
N GLY A 919 -22.80 -28.59 -1.19
CA GLY A 919 -21.67 -27.69 -1.48
C GLY A 919 -22.01 -26.20 -1.59
N LEU A 920 -23.04 -25.82 -2.34
CA LEU A 920 -23.42 -24.40 -2.50
C LEU A 920 -24.18 -23.86 -1.27
N ALA A 921 -24.84 -24.71 -0.49
CA ALA A 921 -25.49 -24.32 0.75
C ALA A 921 -24.48 -23.82 1.81
N VAL A 922 -23.29 -24.44 1.88
CA VAL A 922 -22.20 -23.99 2.77
C VAL A 922 -21.71 -22.60 2.38
N LEU A 923 -21.53 -22.33 1.09
CA LEU A 923 -21.15 -21.00 0.61
C LEU A 923 -22.17 -19.92 1.02
N LYS A 924 -23.46 -20.21 0.84
CA LYS A 924 -24.53 -19.29 1.25
C LYS A 924 -24.48 -19.01 2.76
N ASN A 925 -24.27 -20.04 3.59
CA ASN A 925 -24.17 -19.87 5.04
C ASN A 925 -22.95 -19.03 5.46
N GLU A 926 -21.78 -19.27 4.86
CA GLU A 926 -20.57 -18.48 5.17
C GLU A 926 -20.70 -17.03 4.70
N LEU A 927 -21.37 -16.78 3.57
CA LEU A 927 -21.69 -15.42 3.11
C LEU A 927 -22.63 -14.71 4.09
N THR A 928 -23.72 -15.37 4.50
CA THR A 928 -24.68 -14.78 5.46
C THR A 928 -24.03 -14.51 6.82
N LYS A 929 -23.12 -15.37 7.30
CA LYS A 929 -22.37 -15.14 8.55
C LYS A 929 -21.51 -13.88 8.51
N LEU A 930 -20.93 -13.58 7.35
CA LEU A 930 -20.18 -12.35 7.15
C LEU A 930 -21.07 -11.13 6.87
N GLY A 931 -22.40 -11.27 6.77
CA GLY A 931 -23.29 -10.17 6.38
C GLY A 931 -23.32 -9.89 4.87
N GLY A 932 -22.86 -10.85 4.06
CA GLY A 932 -22.88 -10.80 2.60
C GLY A 932 -24.02 -11.60 1.97
N TYR A 933 -24.14 -11.54 0.64
CA TYR A 933 -25.13 -12.31 -0.13
C TYR A 933 -24.60 -12.70 -1.53
N SER A 934 -25.34 -13.56 -2.23
CA SER A 934 -24.98 -14.02 -3.59
C SER A 934 -26.13 -13.89 -4.61
N LYS A 935 -25.79 -13.53 -5.84
CA LYS A 935 -26.68 -13.53 -7.02
C LYS A 935 -26.11 -14.45 -8.11
N VAL A 936 -26.97 -15.05 -8.92
CA VAL A 936 -26.58 -15.91 -10.05
C VAL A 936 -27.28 -15.43 -11.32
N GLU A 937 -26.52 -15.25 -12.39
CA GLU A 937 -27.02 -14.92 -13.72
C GLU A 937 -26.57 -16.00 -14.70
N THR A 938 -27.45 -16.42 -15.62
CA THR A 938 -27.11 -17.50 -16.55
C THR A 938 -27.88 -17.38 -17.85
N VAL A 939 -27.22 -17.76 -18.95
CA VAL A 939 -27.83 -17.86 -20.28
C VAL A 939 -27.54 -19.25 -20.81
N LEU A 940 -28.60 -19.98 -21.17
CA LEU A 940 -28.48 -21.34 -21.68
C LEU A 940 -27.64 -21.35 -22.96
N GLY A 941 -26.64 -22.22 -22.99
CA GLY A 941 -25.66 -22.32 -24.07
C GLY A 941 -24.57 -21.24 -24.09
N GLN A 942 -24.55 -20.28 -23.16
CA GLN A 942 -23.52 -19.24 -23.10
C GLN A 942 -22.76 -19.17 -21.76
N GLY A 943 -23.34 -19.67 -20.66
CA GLY A 943 -22.62 -19.82 -19.39
C GLY A 943 -23.37 -19.30 -18.17
N THR A 944 -22.65 -19.21 -17.05
CA THR A 944 -23.18 -18.77 -15.75
C THR A 944 -22.20 -17.82 -15.06
N THR A 945 -22.71 -16.82 -14.35
CA THR A 945 -21.94 -15.90 -13.49
C THR A 945 -22.51 -15.87 -12.09
N PHE A 946 -21.67 -16.14 -11.10
CA PHE A 946 -21.95 -15.98 -9.68
C PHE A 946 -21.40 -14.63 -9.21
N TYR A 947 -22.25 -13.80 -8.62
CA TYR A 947 -21.85 -12.56 -7.95
C TYR A 947 -21.94 -12.76 -6.44
N LEU A 948 -20.84 -12.51 -5.74
CA LEU A 948 -20.76 -12.58 -4.28
C LEU A 948 -20.47 -11.18 -3.76
N TYR A 949 -21.31 -10.73 -2.83
CA TYR A 949 -21.20 -9.43 -2.19
C TYR A 949 -20.72 -9.67 -0.76
N LEU A 950 -19.44 -9.35 -0.51
CA LEU A 950 -18.81 -9.44 0.80
C LEU A 950 -18.72 -8.04 1.39
N PRO A 951 -19.11 -7.79 2.65
CA PRO A 951 -18.92 -6.46 3.22
C PRO A 951 -17.44 -6.12 3.21
N LEU A 952 -17.13 -4.92 2.74
CA LEU A 952 -15.78 -4.39 2.83
C LEU A 952 -15.45 -4.26 4.32
N GLU A 953 -14.29 -4.79 4.75
CA GLU A 953 -13.67 -4.37 6.01
C GLU A 953 -13.45 -2.89 5.82
N THR A 954 -14.40 -2.09 6.31
CA THR A 954 -14.18 -0.67 6.43
C THR A 954 -12.90 -0.53 7.24
N GLU A 955 -11.99 0.36 6.82
CA GLU A 955 -11.26 1.11 7.83
C GLU A 955 -12.33 1.47 8.84
N GLU A 956 -12.33 0.84 10.02
CA GLU A 956 -13.30 1.17 11.04
C GLU A 956 -13.15 2.66 11.25
N ILE A 957 -14.01 3.42 10.55
CA ILE A 957 -14.33 4.78 10.89
C ILE A 957 -14.85 4.54 12.28
N TRP A 958 -14.04 4.91 13.27
CA TRP A 958 -14.34 4.77 14.68
C TRP A 958 -15.84 4.97 14.89
N THR A 959 -16.59 3.88 15.11
CA THR A 959 -18.05 3.96 15.15
C THR A 959 -18.48 4.20 16.58
N VAL A 960 -19.13 5.32 16.86
CA VAL A 960 -19.73 5.58 18.16
C VAL A 960 -21.18 5.07 18.12
N PRO A 961 -21.62 4.23 19.08
CA PRO A 961 -23.01 3.83 19.16
C PRO A 961 -23.93 5.06 19.15
N VAL A 962 -24.98 5.04 18.32
CA VAL A 962 -25.96 6.13 18.24
C VAL A 962 -26.58 6.43 19.62
N SER A 963 -26.66 5.40 20.48
CA SER A 963 -27.11 5.52 21.87
C SER A 963 -26.26 6.47 22.72
N ASP A 964 -24.97 6.57 22.45
CA ASP A 964 -24.02 7.32 23.28
C ASP A 964 -24.11 8.82 23.00
N LEU A 965 -24.60 9.20 21.81
CA LEU A 965 -24.89 10.60 21.44
C LEU A 965 -26.16 11.15 22.12
N LEU A 966 -27.07 10.28 22.59
CA LEU A 966 -28.37 10.70 23.12
C LEU A 966 -28.28 11.49 24.43
N ALA A 967 -27.37 11.12 25.32
CA ALA A 967 -27.21 11.83 26.60
C ALA A 967 -26.61 13.24 26.39
N PRO A 968 -25.51 13.43 25.62
CA PRO A 968 -25.01 14.74 25.24
C PRO A 968 -26.02 15.58 24.45
N LEU A 969 -26.80 14.97 23.54
CA LEU A 969 -27.87 15.66 22.81
C LEU A 969 -28.96 16.18 23.75
N LEU A 970 -29.38 15.37 24.72
CA LEU A 970 -30.36 15.79 25.72
C LEU A 970 -29.83 16.96 26.54
N GLU A 971 -28.59 16.85 27.04
CA GLU A 971 -27.96 17.88 27.86
C GLU A 971 -27.80 19.19 27.10
N THR A 972 -27.26 19.12 25.87
CA THR A 972 -27.06 20.27 25.00
C THR A 972 -28.40 20.91 24.60
N ALA A 973 -29.43 20.12 24.28
CA ALA A 973 -30.75 20.66 23.96
C ALA A 973 -31.41 21.33 25.17
N ARG A 974 -31.22 20.79 26.38
CA ARG A 974 -31.73 21.40 27.61
C ARG A 974 -31.02 22.70 27.93
N SER A 975 -29.68 22.72 27.85
CA SER A 975 -28.86 23.93 28.00
C SER A 975 -29.24 24.97 26.95
N PHE A 976 -29.38 24.58 25.68
CA PHE A 976 -29.84 25.47 24.60
C PHE A 976 -31.22 26.09 24.91
N LEU A 977 -32.20 25.29 25.32
CA LEU A 977 -33.53 25.79 25.68
C LEU A 977 -33.49 26.72 26.89
N SER A 978 -32.72 26.42 27.93
CA SER A 978 -32.67 27.25 29.15
C SER A 978 -31.84 28.52 29.00
N GLU A 979 -30.67 28.42 28.37
CA GLU A 979 -29.67 29.51 28.32
C GLU A 979 -29.90 30.44 27.14
N GLN A 980 -30.28 29.91 25.96
CA GLN A 980 -30.45 30.73 24.76
C GLN A 980 -31.91 31.14 24.53
N ILE A 981 -32.87 30.26 24.86
CA ILE A 981 -34.30 30.52 24.61
C ILE A 981 -35.05 30.94 25.89
N GLY A 982 -34.50 30.68 27.08
CA GLY A 982 -35.12 31.00 28.36
C GLY A 982 -36.31 30.10 28.74
N LEU A 983 -36.39 28.90 28.18
CA LEU A 983 -37.45 27.93 28.44
C LEU A 983 -36.98 26.78 29.33
N GLU A 984 -37.64 26.60 30.47
CA GLU A 984 -37.45 25.38 31.27
C GLU A 984 -38.07 24.18 30.54
N SER A 985 -37.30 23.09 30.49
CA SER A 985 -37.72 21.83 29.87
C SER A 985 -37.70 20.69 30.88
N ARG A 986 -38.68 19.79 30.77
CA ARG A 986 -38.74 18.55 31.54
C ARG A 986 -38.91 17.35 30.59
N PRO A 987 -38.25 16.21 30.83
CA PRO A 987 -38.51 15.00 30.05
C PRO A 987 -39.97 14.57 30.20
N ALA A 988 -40.61 14.18 29.09
CA ALA A 988 -42.00 13.72 29.11
C ALA A 988 -42.16 12.36 29.84
N ASP A 989 -41.13 11.50 29.81
CA ASP A 989 -41.13 10.15 30.39
C ASP A 989 -40.02 9.92 31.44
N LYS A 990 -40.22 8.94 32.34
CA LYS A 990 -39.28 8.58 33.44
C LYS A 990 -37.92 8.06 32.95
N THR A 991 -37.88 7.52 31.73
CA THR A 991 -36.67 7.21 30.97
C THR A 991 -36.66 8.20 29.81
N ALA A 992 -35.77 9.19 29.81
CA ALA A 992 -35.77 10.28 28.85
C ALA A 992 -35.57 9.84 27.39
N ILE A 993 -35.20 8.58 27.15
CA ILE A 993 -34.94 8.00 25.85
C ILE A 993 -35.91 6.83 25.64
N ILE A 994 -36.66 6.84 24.55
CA ILE A 994 -37.57 5.78 24.13
C ILE A 994 -37.17 5.23 22.76
N GLN A 995 -37.46 3.94 22.50
CA GLN A 995 -37.27 3.30 21.20
C GLN A 995 -38.64 2.98 20.53
N PRO A 996 -39.29 3.96 19.86
CA PRO A 996 -40.59 3.75 19.25
C PRO A 996 -40.47 3.11 17.86
N ASN A 997 -41.54 2.44 17.38
CA ASN A 997 -41.58 1.90 16.01
C ASN A 997 -41.86 2.98 14.92
N SER A 998 -42.12 4.22 15.33
CA SER A 998 -42.39 5.37 14.46
C SER A 998 -42.22 6.69 15.23
N ILE A 999 -41.82 7.76 14.54
CA ILE A 999 -41.81 9.13 15.08
C ILE A 999 -42.95 9.93 14.44
N GLU A 1000 -43.75 10.59 15.27
CA GLU A 1000 -44.70 11.63 14.83
C GLU A 1000 -43.95 12.94 14.60
N LEU A 1001 -44.11 13.53 13.42
CA LEU A 1001 -43.48 14.79 13.04
C LEU A 1001 -44.49 15.93 13.19
N ASN A 1002 -44.03 17.05 13.75
CA ASN A 1002 -44.81 18.28 13.79
C ASN A 1002 -44.72 19.01 12.44
N LYS A 1003 -45.54 20.06 12.32
CA LYS A 1003 -45.73 20.82 11.07
C LYS A 1003 -44.44 21.26 10.42
N LYS A 1004 -43.45 21.70 11.20
CA LYS A 1004 -42.09 22.04 10.74
C LYS A 1004 -41.09 21.11 11.41
N THR A 1005 -40.35 20.38 10.60
CA THR A 1005 -39.33 19.42 11.03
C THR A 1005 -38.08 19.60 10.20
N VAL A 1006 -36.91 19.51 10.85
CA VAL A 1006 -35.61 19.48 10.19
C VAL A 1006 -34.99 18.10 10.35
N LEU A 1007 -34.43 17.60 9.26
CA LEU A 1007 -33.63 16.39 9.21
C LEU A 1007 -32.18 16.73 8.86
N LEU A 1008 -31.23 16.27 9.67
CA LEU A 1008 -29.80 16.36 9.39
C LEU A 1008 -29.24 14.95 9.23
N GLY A 1009 -28.67 14.66 8.06
CA GLY A 1009 -27.97 13.41 7.83
C GLY A 1009 -26.58 13.46 8.45
N ILE A 1010 -26.24 12.51 9.31
CA ILE A 1010 -24.91 12.37 9.89
C ILE A 1010 -24.25 11.17 9.20
N ARG A 1011 -23.03 11.37 8.71
CA ARG A 1011 -22.22 10.35 8.05
C ARG A 1011 -20.81 10.32 8.61
N GLY A 1012 -20.15 9.16 8.57
CA GLY A 1012 -18.79 8.97 9.08
C GLY A 1012 -18.78 8.09 10.33
N ALA A 1013 -18.20 8.56 11.43
CA ALA A 1013 -18.11 7.83 12.70
C ALA A 1013 -19.48 7.49 13.34
N ILE A 1014 -20.55 8.15 12.91
CA ILE A 1014 -21.94 7.84 13.29
C ILE A 1014 -22.76 7.96 12.01
N GLU A 1015 -23.54 6.93 11.67
CA GLU A 1015 -24.48 6.96 10.54
C GLU A 1015 -25.92 6.95 11.04
N CYS A 1016 -26.53 8.13 11.11
CA CYS A 1016 -27.94 8.26 11.48
C CYS A 1016 -28.54 9.56 10.94
N TYR A 1017 -29.86 9.67 10.98
CA TYR A 1017 -30.55 10.94 10.78
C TYR A 1017 -30.90 11.55 12.13
N PHE A 1018 -30.43 12.76 12.36
CA PHE A 1018 -30.92 13.59 13.44
C PHE A 1018 -32.20 14.30 13.01
N VAL A 1019 -33.24 14.15 13.82
CA VAL A 1019 -34.57 14.70 13.60
C VAL A 1019 -34.85 15.72 14.70
N LEU A 1020 -35.12 16.96 14.31
CA LEU A 1020 -35.61 17.99 15.20
C LEU A 1020 -37.02 18.41 14.77
N SER A 1021 -37.99 18.15 15.64
CA SER A 1021 -39.41 18.44 15.40
C SER A 1021 -39.97 19.23 16.57
N VAL A 1022 -40.53 20.41 16.29
CA VAL A 1022 -40.89 21.39 17.32
C VAL A 1022 -42.30 21.91 17.06
N ASP A 1023 -43.08 22.18 18.10
CA ASP A 1023 -44.39 22.83 17.97
C ASP A 1023 -44.22 24.31 17.54
N ASP A 1024 -45.13 24.81 16.70
CA ASP A 1024 -45.07 26.18 16.14
C ASP A 1024 -44.91 27.26 17.23
N ASP A 1025 -45.57 27.10 18.39
CA ASP A 1025 -45.49 28.06 19.51
C ASP A 1025 -44.08 28.12 20.13
N VAL A 1026 -43.37 27.00 20.20
CA VAL A 1026 -41.97 26.95 20.66
C VAL A 1026 -41.06 27.57 19.61
N LEU A 1027 -41.31 27.29 18.33
CA LEU A 1027 -40.50 27.82 17.23
C LEU A 1027 -40.65 29.34 17.08
N ARG A 1028 -41.84 29.91 17.32
CA ARG A 1028 -42.05 31.37 17.39
C ARG A 1028 -41.22 32.01 18.48
N LEU A 1029 -41.13 31.37 19.65
CA LEU A 1029 -40.27 31.87 20.73
C LEU A 1029 -38.79 31.78 20.38
N MET A 1030 -38.37 30.74 19.65
CA MET A 1030 -37.00 30.64 19.15
C MET A 1030 -36.67 31.77 18.16
N VAL A 1031 -37.55 32.03 17.18
CA VAL A 1031 -37.39 33.11 16.19
C VAL A 1031 -37.29 34.48 16.87
N ARG A 1032 -38.17 34.76 17.83
CA ARG A 1032 -38.16 36.03 18.60
C ARG A 1032 -36.93 36.22 19.49
N ASN A 1033 -36.28 35.14 19.93
CA ASN A 1033 -35.04 35.24 20.69
C ASN A 1033 -33.81 35.38 19.78
N TYR A 1034 -33.85 34.83 18.56
CA TYR A 1034 -32.76 34.94 17.59
C TYR A 1034 -32.75 36.28 16.84
N LEU A 1035 -33.91 36.92 16.67
CA LEU A 1035 -34.07 38.16 15.93
C LEU A 1035 -34.37 39.32 16.89
N ILE A 1036 -33.66 40.44 16.73
CA ILE A 1036 -33.72 41.60 17.63
C ILE A 1036 -34.96 42.49 17.36
N ASP A 1037 -35.64 42.30 16.23
CA ASP A 1037 -36.73 43.16 15.76
C ASP A 1037 -38.12 42.57 16.04
N ASP A 1038 -39.10 43.44 16.33
CA ASP A 1038 -40.52 43.08 16.52
C ASP A 1038 -41.16 42.64 15.19
N LEU A 1039 -41.09 41.35 14.89
CA LEU A 1039 -41.66 40.76 13.67
C LEU A 1039 -43.19 40.61 13.76
N GLN A 1040 -43.88 40.78 12.63
CA GLN A 1040 -45.28 40.38 12.53
C GLN A 1040 -45.41 38.85 12.43
N PRO A 1041 -46.55 38.24 12.83
CA PRO A 1041 -46.71 36.78 12.84
C PRO A 1041 -46.52 36.10 11.47
N ASP A 1042 -46.76 36.81 10.37
CA ASP A 1042 -46.53 36.36 9.00
C ASP A 1042 -45.04 36.41 8.62
N GLU A 1043 -44.27 37.36 9.14
CA GLU A 1043 -42.82 37.44 8.97
C GLU A 1043 -42.10 36.39 9.84
N GLU A 1044 -42.61 36.08 11.04
CA GLU A 1044 -42.08 35.00 11.88
C GLU A 1044 -42.08 33.67 11.14
N ASP A 1045 -43.17 33.35 10.44
CA ASP A 1045 -43.34 32.09 9.71
C ASP A 1045 -42.29 31.89 8.59
N GLU A 1046 -41.75 32.99 8.00
CA GLU A 1046 -40.69 32.96 6.98
C GLU A 1046 -39.34 32.54 7.57
N TYR A 1047 -39.00 32.99 8.79
CA TYR A 1047 -37.72 32.68 9.43
C TYR A 1047 -37.70 31.38 10.23
N MET A 1048 -38.87 30.85 10.57
CA MET A 1048 -39.00 29.62 11.35
C MET A 1048 -38.16 28.46 10.82
N GLN A 1049 -38.11 28.29 9.50
CA GLN A 1049 -37.44 27.16 8.87
C GLN A 1049 -35.91 27.29 9.01
N ASP A 1050 -35.39 28.48 8.70
CA ASP A 1050 -33.97 28.81 8.84
C ASP A 1050 -33.50 28.74 10.31
N ILE A 1051 -34.29 29.27 11.24
CA ILE A 1051 -33.97 29.23 12.68
C ILE A 1051 -34.01 27.80 13.22
N LEU A 1052 -34.97 26.98 12.77
CA LEU A 1052 -35.04 25.58 13.16
C LEU A 1052 -33.83 24.80 12.64
N ALA A 1053 -33.41 25.06 11.41
CA ALA A 1053 -32.23 24.44 10.79
C ALA A 1053 -30.93 24.85 11.51
N GLU A 1054 -30.77 26.13 11.83
CA GLU A 1054 -29.59 26.64 12.54
C GLU A 1054 -29.54 26.12 13.99
N SER A 1055 -30.69 26.03 14.64
CA SER A 1055 -30.81 25.45 15.99
C SER A 1055 -30.47 23.95 15.97
N ALA A 1056 -30.90 23.22 14.94
CA ALA A 1056 -30.56 21.81 14.77
C ALA A 1056 -29.04 21.60 14.58
N ASN A 1057 -28.40 22.43 13.75
CA ASN A 1057 -26.93 22.42 13.56
C ASN A 1057 -26.18 22.76 14.86
N THR A 1058 -26.65 23.77 15.59
CA THR A 1058 -26.02 24.23 16.84
C THR A 1058 -26.10 23.17 17.94
N ILE A 1059 -27.29 22.58 18.14
CA ILE A 1059 -27.50 21.54 19.15
C ILE A 1059 -26.66 20.31 18.80
N LEU A 1060 -26.69 19.86 17.55
CA LEU A 1060 -25.92 18.70 17.12
C LEU A 1060 -24.40 18.94 17.20
N GLY A 1061 -23.92 20.08 16.69
CA GLY A 1061 -22.49 20.42 16.69
C GLY A 1061 -21.89 20.54 18.08
N ASN A 1062 -22.61 21.14 19.04
CA ASN A 1062 -22.15 21.21 20.43
C ASN A 1062 -22.25 19.86 21.16
N SER A 1063 -23.20 19.01 20.78
CA SER A 1063 -23.29 17.66 21.33
C SER A 1063 -22.09 16.80 20.93
N VAL A 1064 -21.60 16.94 19.70
CA VAL A 1064 -20.41 16.21 19.19
C VAL A 1064 -19.12 16.62 19.91
N LYS A 1065 -18.99 17.87 20.37
CA LYS A 1065 -17.81 18.38 21.12
C LYS A 1065 -17.53 17.64 22.43
N HIS A 1066 -18.52 16.93 22.97
CA HIS A 1066 -18.35 16.08 24.15
C HIS A 1066 -17.47 14.85 23.86
N PHE A 1067 -17.12 14.61 22.59
CA PHE A 1067 -16.25 13.54 22.13
C PHE A 1067 -15.00 14.13 21.42
N PRO A 1068 -13.87 14.30 22.13
CA PRO A 1068 -12.66 14.92 21.55
C PRO A 1068 -12.17 14.19 20.30
N GLY A 1069 -12.14 14.87 19.15
CA GLY A 1069 -11.70 14.30 17.87
C GLY A 1069 -12.81 13.67 17.00
N LEU A 1070 -14.05 13.57 17.49
CA LEU A 1070 -15.20 13.11 16.69
C LEU A 1070 -15.63 14.10 15.61
N GLU A 1071 -15.43 15.39 15.85
CA GLU A 1071 -15.74 16.47 14.92
C GLU A 1071 -15.00 16.34 13.58
N GLU A 1072 -13.79 15.77 13.59
CA GLU A 1072 -12.98 15.54 12.38
C GLU A 1072 -13.36 14.26 11.61
N LEU A 1073 -14.30 13.47 12.14
CA LEU A 1073 -14.71 12.16 11.64
C LEU A 1073 -16.20 12.10 11.29
N LEU A 1074 -16.93 13.21 11.48
CA LEU A 1074 -18.34 13.34 11.11
C LEU A 1074 -18.51 14.35 9.98
N VAL A 1075 -19.32 13.97 9.00
CA VAL A 1075 -19.86 14.86 7.98
C VAL A 1075 -21.34 15.06 8.29
N ILE A 1076 -21.68 16.26 8.75
CA ILE A 1076 -23.07 16.68 8.93
C ILE A 1076 -23.56 17.22 7.58
N GLY A 1077 -24.56 16.57 7.00
CA GLY A 1077 -25.18 16.96 5.75
C GLY A 1077 -26.00 18.24 5.89
N SER A 1078 -26.38 18.82 4.76
CA SER A 1078 -27.27 20.00 4.75
C SER A 1078 -28.63 19.67 5.36
N PRO A 1079 -29.23 20.59 6.15
CA PRO A 1079 -30.56 20.40 6.72
C PRO A 1079 -31.59 20.22 5.60
N VAL A 1080 -32.44 19.21 5.76
CA VAL A 1080 -33.60 18.96 4.91
C VAL A 1080 -34.85 19.36 5.68
N ASP A 1081 -35.54 20.33 5.09
CA ASP A 1081 -36.75 20.92 5.61
C ASP A 1081 -37.99 20.10 5.23
N LEU A 1082 -38.77 19.71 6.22
CA LEU A 1082 -40.06 19.05 6.03
C LEU A 1082 -41.18 19.90 6.60
N THR A 1083 -42.15 20.21 5.74
CA THR A 1083 -43.39 20.90 6.12
C THR A 1083 -44.57 20.01 5.79
N SER A 1084 -45.31 19.53 6.80
CA SER A 1084 -46.47 18.66 6.62
C SER A 1084 -47.42 18.76 7.80
N ASP A 1085 -48.73 18.92 7.56
CA ASP A 1085 -49.72 19.08 8.64
C ASP A 1085 -49.92 17.81 9.49
N ASP A 1086 -49.65 16.62 8.94
CA ASP A 1086 -49.63 15.33 9.65
C ASP A 1086 -48.67 14.36 8.95
N ALA A 1087 -47.44 14.22 9.47
CA ALA A 1087 -46.46 13.27 8.92
C ALA A 1087 -46.01 12.26 9.99
N LEU A 1088 -45.97 10.99 9.60
CA LEU A 1088 -45.46 9.91 10.42
C LEU A 1088 -44.27 9.26 9.72
N MET A 1089 -43.12 9.27 10.38
CA MET A 1089 -41.93 8.59 9.90
C MET A 1089 -41.93 7.17 10.48
N ARG A 1090 -42.08 6.17 9.60
CA ARG A 1090 -42.01 4.74 9.95
C ARG A 1090 -41.05 4.03 9.02
N TYR A 1091 -40.08 3.35 9.59
CA TYR A 1091 -39.16 2.50 8.86
C TYR A 1091 -39.28 1.07 9.39
N LYS A 1092 -39.45 0.09 8.52
CA LYS A 1092 -39.81 -1.29 8.91
C LYS A 1092 -38.70 -2.01 9.69
N GLU A 1093 -37.45 -1.57 9.55
CA GLU A 1093 -36.24 -2.21 10.06
C GLU A 1093 -35.26 -1.18 10.68
N ALA A 1094 -35.70 -0.01 11.14
CA ALA A 1094 -34.81 1.00 11.75
C ALA A 1094 -34.88 0.95 13.27
N GLN A 1095 -33.74 1.16 13.92
CA GLN A 1095 -33.69 1.55 15.31
C GLN A 1095 -33.93 3.06 15.39
N ILE A 1096 -35.03 3.41 16.05
CA ILE A 1096 -35.43 4.79 16.25
C ILE A 1096 -35.25 5.08 17.73
N TRP A 1097 -34.51 6.13 18.06
CA TRP A 1097 -34.50 6.72 19.39
C TRP A 1097 -35.20 8.06 19.33
N SER A 1098 -36.04 8.33 20.31
CA SER A 1098 -36.64 9.65 20.46
C SER A 1098 -36.56 10.11 21.91
N CYS A 1099 -36.36 11.41 22.06
CA CYS A 1099 -36.56 12.11 23.31
C CYS A 1099 -37.56 13.23 23.10
N GLN A 1100 -38.49 13.37 24.05
CA GLN A 1100 -39.45 14.46 24.07
C GLN A 1100 -39.23 15.32 25.31
N LEU A 1101 -38.98 16.60 25.07
CA LEU A 1101 -38.90 17.63 26.09
C LEU A 1101 -40.22 18.42 26.09
N GLN A 1102 -40.86 18.48 27.24
CA GLN A 1102 -42.03 19.32 27.47
C GLN A 1102 -41.57 20.67 28.00
N THR A 1103 -41.94 21.74 27.28
CA THR A 1103 -41.77 23.12 27.74
C THR A 1103 -43.13 23.74 28.10
N SER A 1104 -43.12 24.94 28.67
CA SER A 1104 -44.36 25.71 28.91
C SER A 1104 -45.08 26.15 27.63
N ALA A 1105 -44.39 26.17 26.48
CA ALA A 1105 -44.90 26.67 25.21
C ALA A 1105 -45.31 25.54 24.24
N GLY A 1106 -44.84 24.32 24.45
CA GLY A 1106 -45.13 23.19 23.56
C GLY A 1106 -44.09 22.09 23.65
N ARG A 1107 -44.17 21.13 22.72
CA ARG A 1107 -43.29 19.97 22.62
C ARG A 1107 -42.06 20.29 21.77
N PHE A 1108 -40.93 19.80 22.25
CA PHE A 1108 -39.64 19.83 21.56
C PHE A 1108 -39.13 18.40 21.48
N SER A 1109 -39.16 17.84 20.27
CA SER A 1109 -38.88 16.43 20.01
C SER A 1109 -37.57 16.28 19.26
N LEU A 1110 -36.69 15.44 19.81
CA LEU A 1110 -35.43 15.03 19.23
C LEU A 1110 -35.56 13.56 18.82
N GLY A 1111 -34.99 13.21 17.67
CA GLY A 1111 -34.94 11.84 17.19
C GLY A 1111 -33.59 11.51 16.60
N LEU A 1112 -33.14 10.28 16.80
CA LEU A 1112 -32.09 9.66 16.01
C LEU A 1112 -32.70 8.45 15.31
N VAL A 1113 -32.58 8.41 13.99
CA VAL A 1113 -33.08 7.30 13.18
C VAL A 1113 -31.87 6.61 12.55
N GLU A 1114 -31.59 5.40 13.00
CA GLU A 1114 -30.59 4.50 12.45
C GLU A 1114 -31.30 3.39 11.69
N SER A 1115 -31.10 3.28 10.37
CA SER A 1115 -31.66 2.16 9.61
C SER A 1115 -30.81 0.90 9.80
N GLU A 1116 -31.39 -0.25 10.18
CA GLU A 1116 -30.68 -1.52 9.96
C GLU A 1116 -30.53 -1.68 8.44
N GLY A 1117 -29.28 -1.74 7.98
CA GLY A 1117 -28.98 -1.61 6.55
C GLY A 1117 -28.67 -0.19 6.08
N ALA A 1118 -28.12 0.68 6.94
CA ALA A 1118 -27.21 1.78 6.57
C ALA A 1118 -25.74 1.32 6.58
N VAL A 1119 -25.50 0.13 6.07
CA VAL A 1119 -24.47 0.04 5.05
C VAL A 1119 -25.43 -0.15 3.80
N GLY A 1120 -25.21 0.37 2.60
CA GLY A 1120 -26.27 0.74 1.60
C GLY A 1120 -27.51 -0.13 1.22
N GLY A 1121 -28.57 0.58 0.76
CA GLY A 1121 -29.71 0.08 -0.01
C GLY A 1121 -30.59 1.22 -0.61
N ARG A 1122 -30.62 1.34 -1.95
CA ARG A 1122 -31.51 2.13 -2.85
C ARG A 1122 -32.37 3.27 -2.26
N LEU A 1123 -32.11 4.49 -2.70
CA LEU A 1123 -33.20 5.40 -3.08
C LEU A 1123 -33.61 5.08 -4.53
N ILE A 1124 -34.90 4.81 -4.66
CA ILE A 1124 -35.63 4.47 -5.88
C ILE A 1124 -35.80 5.74 -6.72
N ASP A 1125 -35.65 5.57 -8.03
CA ASP A 1125 -36.12 6.40 -9.15
C ASP A 1125 -35.84 7.92 -9.18
N GLU A 1126 -35.14 8.29 -10.26
CA GLU A 1126 -35.37 9.52 -11.01
C GLU A 1126 -36.80 9.51 -11.62
N SER A 1127 -37.83 9.61 -10.78
CA SER A 1127 -39.20 9.87 -11.23
C SER A 1127 -40.00 10.67 -10.20
N ILE A 1128 -39.52 11.86 -9.87
CA ILE A 1128 -40.42 12.99 -9.62
C ILE A 1128 -40.47 13.78 -10.92
N THR A 1129 -41.08 13.17 -11.93
CA THR A 1129 -41.75 13.92 -12.99
C THR A 1129 -42.92 14.63 -12.36
N GLN A 1130 -42.97 15.95 -12.57
CA GLN A 1130 -44.21 16.70 -12.65
C GLN A 1130 -45.25 15.89 -13.42
N GLU A 1131 -46.34 15.51 -12.76
CA GLU A 1131 -47.70 15.24 -13.25
C GLU A 1131 -48.38 14.28 -12.24
N GLY A 1132 -49.49 14.60 -11.60
CA GLY A 1132 -50.35 15.77 -11.64
C GLY A 1132 -51.36 15.68 -10.48
N ALA A 1133 -51.96 16.82 -10.15
CA ALA A 1133 -53.07 17.03 -9.21
C ALA A 1133 -53.71 15.75 -8.62
N PHE A 1134 -53.58 15.55 -7.30
CA PHE A 1134 -54.66 15.71 -6.31
C PHE A 1134 -54.17 15.35 -4.91
#